data_AF-A0A0B7KH85-F1
#
_entry.id   AF-A0A0B7KH85-F1
#
_cell.length_a   1.000
_cell.length_b   1.000
_cell.length_c   1.000
_cell.angle_alpha   90.00
_cell.angle_beta   90.00
_cell.angle_gamma   90.00
#
_symmetry.space_group_name_H-M   'P 1'
#
loop_
_entity.id
_entity.type
_entity.pdbx_description
1 polymer ?
#
loop_
_entity_poly.entity_id
_entity_poly.type
_entity_poly.pdbx_seq_one_letter_code
_entity_poly.pdbx_strand_id
1 'polypeptide(L)'
;MGAAKDQKPFKVVIVGGGFAGLSLAIMLEKFDIDYVLLESRGEIAPAIGAGIAVCPNGCRILDQIGCYEPLKALGLAHYHTHRVQGYDGRQHLVCRDGYEHYEKRFGYPVLFVDRPSLVRLLHNKIQKKENIQLNKRVSDIKLKQDGVQVHSNDGQIFEGSIVVGADGIYSAVRETMYRIAKEVQPGYFAENPSSKVPCYYFATYGIAKDVPNLSLEEVYISQGKGFSYFVFPGHNGQVFFLLDEKYSKTPYGDDIQRRFSAEEEAAFIKKYSNTRIADKVRFQDLYDHRVVGGMTPLHHTVYDKWSFKRIITMGDSAHKPNPGTGMGANLAFESAAELVNGILNVQKERPQGLNGLEDSDVKKIMDYVESSRISRARKVVDESYENQVVNGTENPLKTWIALRVLPNFVKESFLIDAQCGLMADAPSLHYLPKPQRPHVVPFKDELPAKPVGQIAAWAAWVAFGGAMGATIYLAGKSMRLDVSNRTLWANAVPIIRPWASSKGPGNLLRVMTSIFSDVIASENLATRVQAIHFLSQLVGSILVWTVEGNREANRTNILSLPALFLTLIQLRGICHIAPYWALLHSALSDTGVHYRFVKPDIVNSLVPALTLGYLVPSVLMMIPSNVVAWQDWTALWQFAPPMVPILTTVFSAGLRWWRNLGKHKTKEEKKQEAKEERLAIYSDDDVAGLKSAYSYATLVQATSHIVTMAYIYTHPDLSLGKIFCGLPNPFEKNWNSPNRATEVGLFFKYDMLLSMGALAAHGLYSIWQLRRDGYVRTQDAVKAALAVVFGNIVIGPGATLTSLWSWRESAISGLIRK
;
A
#
# COMPACT_ATOMS: atom_id res chain seq x y z
N MET A 1 -34.67 48.87 -12.76
CA MET A 1 -34.60 48.16 -11.45
C MET A 1 -35.64 47.04 -11.49
N GLY A 2 -35.24 45.83 -11.85
CA GLY A 2 -36.12 44.66 -11.79
C GLY A 2 -36.15 44.13 -10.36
N ALA A 3 -37.34 43.91 -9.81
CA ALA A 3 -37.53 43.34 -8.48
C ALA A 3 -36.69 42.06 -8.33
N ALA A 4 -35.86 42.00 -7.29
CA ALA A 4 -35.19 40.78 -6.90
C ALA A 4 -36.28 39.74 -6.61
N LYS A 5 -36.34 38.66 -7.40
CA LYS A 5 -37.16 37.49 -7.04
C LYS A 5 -36.78 37.10 -5.61
N ASP A 6 -37.77 36.94 -4.73
CA ASP A 6 -37.60 36.28 -3.43
C ASP A 6 -37.05 34.87 -3.67
N GLN A 7 -35.72 34.73 -3.69
CA GLN A 7 -35.07 33.46 -3.93
C GLN A 7 -35.14 32.64 -2.64
N LYS A 8 -35.82 31.49 -2.69
CA LYS A 8 -35.90 30.59 -1.54
C LYS A 8 -34.48 30.21 -1.07
N PRO A 9 -34.20 30.28 0.25
CA PRO A 9 -32.92 29.87 0.80
C PRO A 9 -32.70 28.37 0.59
N PHE A 10 -31.45 27.97 0.40
CA PHE A 10 -31.10 26.56 0.19
C PHE A 10 -31.32 25.74 1.46
N LYS A 11 -32.05 24.63 1.32
CA LYS A 11 -32.35 23.72 2.44
C LYS A 11 -32.24 22.26 2.04
N VAL A 12 -31.63 21.45 2.91
CA VAL A 12 -31.51 20.00 2.74
C VAL A 12 -32.51 19.27 3.63
N VAL A 13 -33.36 18.42 3.04
CA VAL A 13 -34.20 17.49 3.82
C VAL A 13 -33.46 16.15 3.94
N ILE A 14 -33.02 15.80 5.15
CA ILE A 14 -32.32 14.56 5.45
C ILE A 14 -33.34 13.54 5.96
N VAL A 15 -33.43 12.38 5.33
CA VAL A 15 -34.35 11.31 5.73
C VAL A 15 -33.54 10.18 6.35
N GLY A 16 -33.62 10.00 7.67
CA GLY A 16 -32.92 8.98 8.44
C GLY A 16 -31.86 9.55 9.41
N GLY A 17 -32.00 9.23 10.70
CA GLY A 17 -31.12 9.65 11.80
C GLY A 17 -30.01 8.65 12.12
N GLY A 18 -29.48 7.95 11.12
CA GLY A 18 -28.32 7.06 11.27
C GLY A 18 -26.97 7.78 11.14
N PHE A 19 -25.88 7.01 10.97
CA PHE A 19 -24.53 7.57 10.78
C PHE A 19 -24.44 8.55 9.60
N ALA A 20 -25.03 8.19 8.45
CA ALA A 20 -25.07 9.05 7.27
C ALA A 20 -25.78 10.37 7.56
N GLY A 21 -27.02 10.33 8.06
CA GLY A 21 -27.81 11.54 8.26
C GLY A 21 -27.28 12.45 9.37
N LEU A 22 -26.86 11.89 10.50
CA LEU A 22 -26.32 12.67 11.62
C LEU A 22 -24.96 13.29 11.28
N SER A 23 -24.08 12.55 10.61
CA SER A 23 -22.80 13.12 10.18
C SER A 23 -23.01 14.21 9.12
N LEU A 24 -23.93 14.02 8.18
CA LEU A 24 -24.32 15.05 7.21
C LEU A 24 -24.86 16.31 7.91
N ALA A 25 -25.74 16.17 8.89
CA ALA A 25 -26.27 17.31 9.66
C ALA A 25 -25.14 18.14 10.31
N ILE A 26 -24.19 17.49 11.00
CA ILE A 26 -23.03 18.17 11.61
C ILE A 26 -22.19 18.89 10.54
N MET A 27 -21.97 18.25 9.38
CA MET A 27 -21.21 18.85 8.30
C MET A 27 -21.93 20.07 7.70
N LEU A 28 -23.25 20.02 7.54
CA LEU A 28 -24.03 21.17 7.06
C LEU A 28 -23.99 22.34 8.05
N GLU A 29 -24.06 22.09 9.36
CA GLU A 29 -23.90 23.13 10.39
C GLU A 29 -22.53 23.82 10.33
N LYS A 30 -21.45 23.06 10.06
CA LYS A 30 -20.09 23.62 9.92
C LYS A 30 -19.98 24.66 8.81
N PHE A 31 -20.89 24.64 7.83
CA PHE A 31 -20.92 25.55 6.69
C PHE A 31 -22.19 26.43 6.67
N ASP A 32 -22.92 26.49 7.79
CA ASP A 32 -24.18 27.25 7.94
C ASP A 32 -25.22 26.99 6.83
N ILE A 33 -25.35 25.72 6.45
CA ILE A 33 -26.36 25.28 5.48
C ILE A 33 -27.61 24.80 6.23
N ASP A 34 -28.79 25.33 5.87
CA ASP A 34 -30.05 24.93 6.52
C ASP A 34 -30.44 23.49 6.17
N TYR A 35 -31.01 22.79 7.15
CA TYR A 35 -31.48 21.42 6.99
C TYR A 35 -32.61 21.08 7.96
N VAL A 36 -33.33 20.01 7.64
CA VAL A 36 -34.20 19.31 8.58
C VAL A 36 -33.91 17.82 8.48
N LEU A 37 -33.79 17.14 9.62
CA LEU A 37 -33.56 15.70 9.69
C LEU A 37 -34.84 15.01 10.18
N LEU A 38 -35.33 14.05 9.41
CA LEU A 38 -36.53 13.27 9.71
C LEU A 38 -36.13 11.86 10.12
N GLU A 39 -36.34 11.50 11.39
CA GLU A 39 -36.13 10.14 11.89
C GLU A 39 -37.47 9.46 12.17
N SER A 40 -37.60 8.24 11.66
CA SER A 40 -38.80 7.42 11.77
C SER A 40 -39.12 6.95 13.20
N ARG A 41 -38.10 6.79 14.05
CA ARG A 41 -38.22 6.32 15.43
C ARG A 41 -38.50 7.49 16.39
N GLY A 42 -39.09 7.16 17.54
CA GLY A 42 -39.32 8.11 18.63
C GLY A 42 -38.09 8.40 19.49
N GLU A 43 -36.99 7.69 19.27
CA GLU A 43 -35.72 7.86 19.96
C GLU A 43 -34.58 7.83 18.94
N ILE A 44 -33.62 8.77 19.06
CA ILE A 44 -32.51 8.90 18.10
C ILE A 44 -31.45 7.81 18.25
N ALA A 45 -31.17 7.38 19.49
CA ALA A 45 -30.09 6.45 19.81
C ALA A 45 -30.59 5.25 20.63
N PRO A 46 -31.51 4.44 20.09
CA PRO A 46 -32.09 3.31 20.80
C PRO A 46 -30.99 2.31 21.18
N ALA A 47 -31.15 1.64 22.33
CA ALA A 47 -30.24 0.63 22.85
C ALA A 47 -30.29 -0.70 22.06
N ILE A 48 -30.16 -0.62 20.73
CA ILE A 48 -30.29 -1.74 19.79
C ILE A 48 -29.09 -1.73 18.84
N GLY A 49 -28.50 -2.91 18.61
CA GLY A 49 -27.40 -3.12 17.67
C GLY A 49 -26.16 -3.75 18.32
N ALA A 50 -25.17 -4.06 17.49
CA ALA A 50 -23.85 -4.54 17.92
C ALA A 50 -22.83 -3.40 17.98
N GLY A 51 -21.56 -3.78 18.20
CA GLY A 51 -20.40 -2.92 17.98
C GLY A 51 -20.15 -2.63 16.50
N ILE A 52 -19.48 -1.52 16.26
CA ILE A 52 -19.07 -1.03 14.94
C ILE A 52 -17.59 -0.65 14.99
N ALA A 53 -16.89 -0.97 13.91
CA ALA A 53 -15.54 -0.49 13.67
C ALA A 53 -15.58 0.90 13.00
N VAL A 54 -14.98 1.89 13.65
CA VAL A 54 -14.64 3.18 13.03
C VAL A 54 -13.18 3.08 12.60
N CYS A 55 -12.98 2.96 11.30
CA CYS A 55 -11.67 2.76 10.68
C CYS A 55 -11.00 4.11 10.41
N PRO A 56 -9.68 4.15 10.15
CA PRO A 56 -8.92 5.38 9.89
C PRO A 56 -9.57 6.36 8.89
N ASN A 57 -10.19 5.85 7.83
CA ASN A 57 -10.92 6.67 6.87
C ASN A 57 -12.14 7.39 7.49
N GLY A 58 -12.90 6.71 8.34
CA GLY A 58 -13.98 7.32 9.11
C GLY A 58 -13.46 8.24 10.20
N CYS A 59 -12.44 7.82 10.96
CA CYS A 59 -11.81 8.62 12.01
C CYS A 59 -11.34 9.98 11.50
N ARG A 60 -10.71 10.02 10.31
CA ARG A 60 -10.27 11.27 9.68
C ARG A 60 -11.39 12.26 9.44
N ILE A 61 -12.54 11.80 8.94
CA ILE A 61 -13.71 12.65 8.71
C ILE A 61 -14.33 13.10 10.03
N LEU A 62 -14.45 12.17 10.99
CA LEU A 62 -14.95 12.48 12.34
C LEU A 62 -14.06 13.51 13.05
N ASP A 63 -12.76 13.49 12.80
CA ASP A 63 -11.82 14.47 13.35
C ASP A 63 -12.07 15.88 12.76
N GLN A 64 -12.27 15.99 11.45
CA GLN A 64 -12.62 17.27 10.80
C GLN A 64 -13.90 17.91 11.36
N ILE A 65 -14.88 17.09 11.75
CA ILE A 65 -16.13 17.57 12.36
C ILE A 65 -16.09 17.64 13.89
N GLY A 66 -14.94 17.36 14.52
CA GLY A 66 -14.73 17.47 15.96
C GLY A 66 -15.41 16.37 16.79
N CYS A 67 -15.60 15.20 16.22
CA CYS A 67 -16.20 14.01 16.83
C CYS A 67 -15.17 12.93 17.23
N TYR A 68 -13.95 12.97 16.67
CA TYR A 68 -12.95 11.94 16.94
C TYR A 68 -12.43 11.95 18.39
N GLU A 69 -12.03 13.10 18.94
CA GLU A 69 -11.54 13.15 20.33
C GLU A 69 -12.62 12.75 21.36
N PRO A 70 -13.88 13.21 21.26
CA PRO A 70 -14.97 12.69 22.08
C PRO A 70 -15.18 11.18 21.94
N LEU A 71 -14.98 10.62 20.74
CA LEU A 71 -15.12 9.18 20.49
C LEU A 71 -14.00 8.40 21.18
N LYS A 72 -12.76 8.87 21.08
CA LYS A 72 -11.60 8.29 21.77
C LYS A 72 -11.75 8.35 23.29
N ALA A 73 -12.37 9.41 23.81
CA ALA A 73 -12.63 9.61 25.24
C ALA A 73 -13.68 8.64 25.85
N LEU A 74 -14.37 7.83 25.05
CA LEU A 74 -15.32 6.82 25.55
C LEU A 74 -14.64 5.62 26.24
N GLY A 75 -13.31 5.60 26.38
CA GLY A 75 -12.57 4.53 27.04
C GLY A 75 -12.52 3.23 26.24
N LEU A 76 -12.65 3.30 24.91
CA LEU A 76 -12.72 2.13 24.03
C LEU A 76 -11.52 1.19 24.24
N ALA A 77 -11.75 -0.11 24.06
CA ALA A 77 -10.72 -1.12 24.30
C ALA A 77 -9.49 -0.91 23.41
N HIS A 78 -8.33 -0.99 24.03
CA HIS A 78 -7.05 -0.96 23.34
C HIS A 78 -6.60 -2.38 23.03
N TYR A 79 -6.99 -2.90 21.86
CA TYR A 79 -6.58 -4.23 21.41
C TYR A 79 -5.12 -4.23 20.96
N HIS A 80 -4.44 -5.36 21.14
CA HIS A 80 -3.06 -5.54 20.71
C HIS A 80 -2.92 -6.62 19.65
N THR A 81 -3.73 -7.69 19.69
CA THR A 81 -3.50 -8.86 18.82
C THR A 81 -4.71 -9.17 17.95
N HIS A 82 -4.51 -9.34 16.64
CA HIS A 82 -5.48 -9.99 15.76
C HIS A 82 -5.13 -11.46 15.61
N ARG A 83 -6.09 -12.34 15.84
CA ARG A 83 -5.97 -13.78 15.67
C ARG A 83 -6.91 -14.25 14.58
N VAL A 84 -6.36 -14.94 13.60
CA VAL A 84 -7.13 -15.71 12.62
C VAL A 84 -6.93 -17.18 12.93
N GLN A 85 -8.02 -17.91 13.12
CA GLN A 85 -8.01 -19.32 13.52
C GLN A 85 -9.10 -20.09 12.78
N GLY A 86 -8.94 -21.40 12.68
CA GLY A 86 -9.98 -22.30 12.23
C GLY A 86 -11.03 -22.52 13.32
N TYR A 87 -12.22 -22.97 12.94
CA TYR A 87 -13.29 -23.39 13.86
C TYR A 87 -12.89 -24.57 14.77
N ASP A 88 -11.83 -25.30 14.41
CA ASP A 88 -11.18 -26.33 15.21
C ASP A 88 -10.27 -25.74 16.32
N GLY A 89 -10.15 -24.41 16.40
CA GLY A 89 -9.26 -23.69 17.31
C GLY A 89 -7.80 -23.62 16.82
N ARG A 90 -7.49 -24.17 15.65
CA ARG A 90 -6.13 -24.13 15.11
C ARG A 90 -5.81 -22.72 14.63
N GLN A 91 -4.81 -22.11 15.25
CA GLN A 91 -4.32 -20.79 14.84
C GLN A 91 -3.74 -20.85 13.41
N HIS A 92 -4.16 -19.91 12.57
CA HIS A 92 -3.67 -19.72 11.20
C HIS A 92 -2.71 -18.54 11.11
N LEU A 93 -3.06 -17.42 11.73
CA LEU A 93 -2.28 -16.19 11.68
C LEU A 93 -2.44 -15.38 12.97
N VAL A 94 -1.37 -14.70 13.37
CA VAL A 94 -1.37 -13.74 14.48
C VAL A 94 -0.69 -12.49 13.99
N CYS A 95 -1.33 -11.35 14.24
CA CYS A 95 -0.76 -10.03 14.03
C CYS A 95 -0.75 -9.28 15.37
N ARG A 96 0.43 -9.04 15.93
CA ARG A 96 0.61 -8.24 17.15
C ARG A 96 0.67 -6.75 16.85
N ASP A 97 0.40 -5.95 17.88
CA ASP A 97 0.38 -4.49 17.87
C ASP A 97 -0.55 -3.90 16.80
N GLY A 98 -1.71 -4.53 16.60
CA GLY A 98 -2.64 -4.16 15.54
C GLY A 98 -3.11 -2.71 15.64
N TYR A 99 -3.41 -2.23 16.86
CA TYR A 99 -3.83 -0.86 17.10
C TYR A 99 -2.75 0.13 16.68
N GLU A 100 -1.52 -0.09 17.15
CA GLU A 100 -0.35 0.75 16.87
C GLU A 100 0.01 0.73 15.37
N HIS A 101 -0.16 -0.41 14.72
CA HIS A 101 0.04 -0.56 13.28
C HIS A 101 -0.91 0.31 12.45
N TYR A 102 -2.19 0.45 12.82
CA TYR A 102 -3.09 1.40 12.14
C TYR A 102 -2.73 2.84 12.50
N GLU A 103 -2.47 3.11 13.79
CA GLU A 103 -2.14 4.45 14.27
C GLU A 103 -0.89 5.02 13.60
N LYS A 104 0.20 4.25 13.51
CA LYS A 104 1.43 4.70 12.83
C LYS A 104 1.25 4.90 11.33
N ARG A 105 0.37 4.12 10.69
CA ARG A 105 0.12 4.21 9.25
C ARG A 105 -0.73 5.42 8.87
N PHE A 106 -1.82 5.67 9.59
CA PHE A 106 -2.84 6.66 9.20
C PHE A 106 -3.07 7.78 10.22
N GLY A 107 -2.42 7.73 11.38
CA GLY A 107 -2.64 8.64 12.50
C GLY A 107 -3.85 8.28 13.35
N TYR A 108 -4.53 7.18 13.00
CA TYR A 108 -5.74 6.70 13.65
C TYR A 108 -5.70 5.17 13.80
N PRO A 109 -6.12 4.62 14.94
CA PRO A 109 -6.40 3.20 15.08
C PRO A 109 -7.74 2.83 14.43
N VAL A 110 -8.08 1.54 14.43
CA VAL A 110 -9.49 1.11 14.31
C VAL A 110 -10.12 1.20 15.70
N LEU A 111 -11.28 1.85 15.83
CA LEU A 111 -12.00 1.97 17.10
C LEU A 111 -13.24 1.10 17.08
N PHE A 112 -13.42 0.26 18.10
CA PHE A 112 -14.65 -0.53 18.27
C PHE A 112 -15.55 0.15 19.30
N VAL A 113 -16.76 0.53 18.88
CA VAL A 113 -17.73 1.27 19.71
C VAL A 113 -19.13 0.69 19.54
N ASP A 114 -19.94 0.68 20.58
CA ASP A 114 -21.35 0.31 20.44
C ASP A 114 -22.10 1.35 19.60
N ARG A 115 -22.98 0.86 18.73
CA ARG A 115 -23.78 1.71 17.85
C ARG A 115 -24.54 2.83 18.59
N PRO A 116 -25.25 2.55 19.70
CA PRO A 116 -25.96 3.60 20.44
C PRO A 116 -25.04 4.73 20.91
N SER A 117 -23.84 4.44 21.43
CA SER A 117 -22.90 5.46 21.89
C SER A 117 -22.39 6.36 20.77
N LEU A 118 -22.05 5.78 19.61
CA LEU A 118 -21.63 6.59 18.46
C LEU A 118 -22.77 7.47 17.93
N VAL A 119 -24.00 6.95 17.88
CA VAL A 119 -25.18 7.74 17.47
C VAL A 119 -25.45 8.87 18.47
N ARG A 120 -25.41 8.59 19.79
CA ARG A 120 -25.52 9.62 20.84
C ARG A 120 -24.46 10.69 20.69
N LEU A 121 -23.21 10.30 20.43
CA LEU A 121 -22.11 11.24 20.25
C LEU A 121 -22.36 12.18 19.07
N LEU A 122 -22.71 11.63 17.91
CA LEU A 122 -23.02 12.41 16.71
C LEU A 122 -24.23 13.32 16.96
N HIS A 123 -25.31 12.76 17.51
CA HIS A 123 -26.49 13.53 17.88
C HIS A 123 -26.11 14.68 18.81
N ASN A 124 -25.33 14.45 19.88
CA ASN A 124 -24.94 15.46 20.84
C ASN A 124 -24.10 16.58 20.22
N LYS A 125 -23.31 16.29 19.18
CA LYS A 125 -22.49 17.29 18.49
C LYS A 125 -23.31 18.33 17.71
N ILE A 126 -24.48 17.95 17.21
CA ILE A 126 -25.40 18.85 16.47
C ILE A 126 -25.85 20.00 17.38
N GLN A 127 -25.83 21.24 16.91
CA GLN A 127 -26.24 22.39 17.73
C GLN A 127 -27.75 22.64 17.62
N LYS A 128 -28.31 22.63 16.41
CA LYS A 128 -29.72 22.90 16.10
C LYS A 128 -30.58 21.65 16.33
N LYS A 129 -30.80 21.27 17.59
CA LYS A 129 -31.60 20.08 17.96
C LYS A 129 -33.03 20.14 17.42
N GLU A 130 -33.59 21.34 17.32
CA GLU A 130 -34.90 21.64 16.75
C GLU A 130 -35.03 21.22 15.29
N ASN A 131 -33.92 21.08 14.56
CA ASN A 131 -33.94 20.58 13.19
C ASN A 131 -34.07 19.05 13.12
N ILE A 132 -34.04 18.34 14.25
CA ILE A 132 -34.20 16.89 14.32
C ILE A 132 -35.65 16.55 14.71
N GLN A 133 -36.39 16.00 13.75
CA GLN A 133 -37.79 15.66 13.88
C GLN A 133 -37.94 14.15 14.01
N LEU A 134 -38.28 13.70 15.22
CA LEU A 134 -38.53 12.29 15.54
C LEU A 134 -39.95 11.88 15.17
N ASN A 135 -40.20 10.57 15.08
CA ASN A 135 -41.47 9.98 14.63
C ASN A 135 -41.91 10.45 13.24
N LYS A 136 -40.98 10.88 12.38
CA LYS A 136 -41.24 11.32 11.00
C LYS A 136 -40.83 10.24 10.02
N ARG A 137 -41.69 9.25 9.84
CA ARG A 137 -41.52 8.25 8.77
C ARG A 137 -41.96 8.86 7.45
N VAL A 138 -41.03 9.02 6.52
CA VAL A 138 -41.33 9.50 5.16
C VAL A 138 -42.14 8.45 4.40
N SER A 139 -43.19 8.92 3.73
CA SER A 139 -44.12 8.11 2.94
C SER A 139 -44.10 8.47 1.45
N ASP A 140 -43.85 9.74 1.11
CA ASP A 140 -43.83 10.20 -0.28
C ASP A 140 -42.94 11.43 -0.48
N ILE A 141 -42.54 11.67 -1.73
CA ILE A 141 -41.74 12.82 -2.17
C ILE A 141 -42.37 13.35 -3.46
N LYS A 142 -42.50 14.68 -3.55
CA LYS A 142 -42.99 15.36 -4.76
C LYS A 142 -41.96 16.36 -5.24
N LEU A 143 -41.64 16.32 -6.53
CA LEU A 143 -40.79 17.33 -7.16
C LEU A 143 -41.58 18.63 -7.33
N LYS A 144 -40.91 19.76 -7.12
CA LYS A 144 -41.38 21.11 -7.43
C LYS A 144 -40.45 21.76 -8.45
N GLN A 145 -40.84 22.90 -8.99
CA GLN A 145 -40.02 23.64 -9.97
C GLN A 145 -38.68 24.08 -9.40
N ASP A 146 -38.63 24.45 -8.12
CA ASP A 146 -37.47 25.00 -7.42
C ASP A 146 -37.04 24.19 -6.18
N GLY A 147 -37.58 22.98 -6.00
CA GLY A 147 -37.33 22.18 -4.80
C GLY A 147 -38.06 20.83 -4.75
N VAL A 148 -38.26 20.34 -3.53
CA VAL A 148 -38.93 19.08 -3.21
C VAL A 148 -39.86 19.27 -2.01
N GLN A 149 -40.95 18.51 -2.00
CA GLN A 149 -41.84 18.35 -0.85
C GLN A 149 -41.76 16.91 -0.35
N VAL A 150 -41.42 16.72 0.92
CA VAL A 150 -41.33 15.42 1.58
C VAL A 150 -42.51 15.27 2.52
N HIS A 151 -43.28 14.20 2.35
CA HIS A 151 -44.45 13.88 3.14
C HIS A 151 -44.10 12.82 4.19
N SER A 152 -44.47 13.05 5.44
CA SER A 152 -44.43 12.03 6.49
C SER A 152 -45.78 11.34 6.65
N ASN A 153 -45.76 10.15 7.27
CA ASN A 153 -46.92 9.32 7.52
C ASN A 153 -47.96 9.95 8.46
N ASP A 154 -47.57 10.95 9.26
CA ASP A 154 -48.46 11.76 10.10
C ASP A 154 -49.08 12.97 9.36
N GLY A 155 -48.86 13.06 8.05
CA GLY A 155 -49.43 14.09 7.18
C GLY A 155 -48.65 15.41 7.12
N GLN A 156 -47.55 15.54 7.87
CA GLN A 156 -46.71 16.75 7.80
C GLN A 156 -45.92 16.82 6.48
N ILE A 157 -45.61 18.05 6.07
CA ILE A 157 -44.93 18.36 4.82
C ILE A 157 -43.68 19.17 5.13
N PHE A 158 -42.55 18.73 4.57
CA PHE A 158 -41.26 19.40 4.70
C PHE A 158 -40.78 19.83 3.31
N GLU A 159 -40.51 21.12 3.13
CA GLU A 159 -39.95 21.65 1.88
C GLU A 159 -38.43 21.75 1.95
N GLY A 160 -37.76 21.52 0.82
CA GLY A 160 -36.33 21.78 0.69
C GLY A 160 -35.91 21.91 -0.77
N SER A 161 -34.65 22.26 -0.98
CA SER A 161 -34.04 22.37 -2.32
C SER A 161 -33.63 21.01 -2.86
N ILE A 162 -33.18 20.11 -1.98
CA ILE A 162 -32.87 18.71 -2.24
C ILE A 162 -33.31 17.83 -1.06
N VAL A 163 -33.53 16.55 -1.33
CA VAL A 163 -33.77 15.51 -0.31
C VAL A 163 -32.69 14.43 -0.39
N VAL A 164 -32.20 14.04 0.79
CA VAL A 164 -31.14 13.06 0.98
C VAL A 164 -31.69 11.85 1.73
N GLY A 165 -31.81 10.72 1.04
CA GLY A 165 -32.17 9.43 1.63
C GLY A 165 -31.00 8.80 2.35
N ALA A 166 -30.98 8.90 3.67
CA ALA A 166 -30.04 8.26 4.60
C ALA A 166 -30.77 7.19 5.46
N ASP A 167 -31.83 6.61 4.93
CA ASP A 167 -32.86 5.80 5.59
C ASP A 167 -32.62 4.28 5.52
N GLY A 168 -31.39 3.88 5.18
CA GLY A 168 -30.93 2.49 5.28
C GLY A 168 -31.29 1.62 4.08
N ILE A 169 -31.06 0.31 4.22
CA ILE A 169 -31.23 -0.68 3.14
C ILE A 169 -32.68 -0.80 2.64
N TYR A 170 -33.66 -0.48 3.49
CA TYR A 170 -35.09 -0.47 3.16
C TYR A 170 -35.59 0.95 2.84
N SER A 171 -34.80 1.69 2.07
CA SER A 171 -35.00 3.12 1.81
C SER A 171 -36.34 3.41 1.13
N ALA A 172 -37.21 4.16 1.81
CA ALA A 172 -38.41 4.72 1.22
C ALA A 172 -38.05 5.77 0.17
N VAL A 173 -37.00 6.56 0.43
CA VAL A 173 -36.52 7.58 -0.53
C VAL A 173 -36.11 6.95 -1.85
N ARG A 174 -35.42 5.79 -1.84
CA ARG A 174 -35.02 5.08 -3.06
C ARG A 174 -36.23 4.58 -3.84
N GLU A 175 -37.20 3.95 -3.19
CA GLU A 175 -38.41 3.47 -3.86
C GLU A 175 -39.21 4.62 -4.48
N THR A 176 -39.38 5.72 -3.74
CA THR A 176 -40.05 6.92 -4.26
C THR A 176 -39.26 7.56 -5.40
N MET A 177 -37.93 7.62 -5.31
CA MET A 177 -37.06 8.12 -6.38
C MET A 177 -37.24 7.30 -7.66
N TYR A 178 -37.25 5.97 -7.55
CA TYR A 178 -37.50 5.07 -8.68
C TYR A 178 -38.89 5.28 -9.28
N ARG A 179 -39.93 5.38 -8.45
CA ARG A 179 -41.31 5.65 -8.88
C ARG A 179 -41.42 6.95 -9.67
N ILE A 180 -40.88 8.04 -9.11
CA ILE A 180 -40.89 9.36 -9.77
C ILE A 180 -40.13 9.31 -11.09
N ALA A 181 -38.95 8.69 -11.13
CA ALA A 181 -38.17 8.59 -12.35
C ALA A 181 -38.89 7.77 -13.43
N LYS A 182 -39.59 6.69 -13.06
CA LYS A 182 -40.40 5.92 -13.99
C LYS A 182 -41.55 6.75 -14.59
N GLU A 183 -42.14 7.66 -13.83
CA GLU A 183 -43.20 8.55 -14.30
C GLU A 183 -42.67 9.73 -15.14
N VAL A 184 -41.58 10.36 -14.71
CA VAL A 184 -41.05 11.61 -15.30
C VAL A 184 -40.09 11.35 -16.47
N GLN A 185 -39.26 10.30 -16.38
CA GLN A 185 -38.25 9.95 -17.38
C GLN A 185 -38.11 8.41 -17.48
N PRO A 186 -39.06 7.73 -18.15
CA PRO A 186 -39.01 6.29 -18.35
C PRO A 186 -37.67 5.82 -18.92
N GLY A 187 -37.12 4.73 -18.37
CA GLY A 187 -35.82 4.18 -18.77
C GLY A 187 -34.60 4.83 -18.09
N TYR A 188 -34.77 5.84 -17.23
CA TYR A 188 -33.66 6.39 -16.43
C TYR A 188 -33.02 5.32 -15.53
N PHE A 189 -33.86 4.51 -14.88
CA PHE A 189 -33.47 3.25 -14.25
C PHE A 189 -33.89 2.10 -15.19
N ALA A 190 -32.98 1.14 -15.43
CA ALA A 190 -33.27 0.01 -16.30
C ALA A 190 -34.39 -0.90 -15.75
N GLU A 191 -34.44 -1.04 -14.42
CA GLU A 191 -35.41 -1.85 -13.68
C GLU A 191 -35.50 -1.37 -12.22
N ASN A 192 -36.38 -1.97 -11.40
CA ASN A 192 -36.42 -1.66 -9.98
C ASN A 192 -35.07 -2.04 -9.33
N PRO A 193 -34.29 -1.08 -8.82
CA PRO A 193 -32.98 -1.39 -8.27
C PRO A 193 -33.04 -2.34 -7.05
N SER A 194 -34.11 -2.30 -6.27
CA SER A 194 -34.23 -3.07 -5.03
C SER A 194 -34.57 -4.55 -5.26
N SER A 195 -35.16 -4.92 -6.40
CA SER A 195 -35.57 -6.30 -6.66
C SER A 195 -34.40 -7.26 -6.92
N LYS A 196 -33.22 -6.74 -7.26
CA LYS A 196 -32.01 -7.52 -7.57
C LYS A 196 -30.95 -7.50 -6.48
N VAL A 197 -31.21 -6.88 -5.32
CA VAL A 197 -30.22 -6.84 -4.24
C VAL A 197 -29.97 -8.26 -3.74
N PRO A 198 -28.74 -8.82 -3.85
CA PRO A 198 -28.42 -10.12 -3.30
C PRO A 198 -28.22 -10.05 -1.79
N CYS A 199 -28.53 -11.14 -1.10
CA CYS A 199 -28.15 -11.36 0.29
C CYS A 199 -27.46 -12.72 0.40
N TYR A 200 -26.13 -12.71 0.43
CA TYR A 200 -25.34 -13.95 0.42
C TYR A 200 -25.27 -14.62 1.79
N TYR A 201 -25.39 -13.84 2.86
CA TYR A 201 -25.24 -14.30 4.24
C TYR A 201 -26.34 -13.74 5.13
N PHE A 202 -26.54 -14.37 6.26
CA PHE A 202 -27.28 -13.85 7.39
C PHE A 202 -26.43 -14.04 8.65
N ALA A 203 -26.67 -13.27 9.69
CA ALA A 203 -25.84 -13.32 10.89
C ALA A 203 -26.63 -13.11 12.17
N THR A 204 -26.17 -13.76 13.24
CA THR A 204 -26.43 -13.29 14.61
C THR A 204 -25.35 -12.29 15.01
N TYR A 205 -25.74 -11.28 15.77
CA TYR A 205 -24.85 -10.25 16.27
C TYR A 205 -25.22 -9.88 17.69
N GLY A 206 -24.30 -9.25 18.41
CA GLY A 206 -24.63 -8.73 19.73
C GLY A 206 -23.47 -8.14 20.51
N ILE A 207 -23.78 -7.86 21.77
CA ILE A 207 -22.86 -7.39 22.80
C ILE A 207 -22.96 -8.39 23.95
N ALA A 208 -21.85 -8.99 24.33
CA ALA A 208 -21.71 -9.76 25.56
C ALA A 208 -20.88 -8.96 26.57
N LYS A 209 -20.97 -9.34 27.85
CA LYS A 209 -20.23 -8.65 28.91
C LYS A 209 -19.66 -9.65 29.91
N ASP A 210 -18.42 -9.40 30.35
CA ASP A 210 -17.74 -10.15 31.40
C ASP A 210 -17.61 -11.65 31.07
N VAL A 211 -17.34 -11.97 29.78
CA VAL A 211 -17.20 -13.35 29.29
C VAL A 211 -15.94 -13.99 29.87
N PRO A 212 -16.04 -15.10 30.64
CA PRO A 212 -14.89 -15.73 31.26
C PRO A 212 -13.87 -16.25 30.23
N ASN A 213 -12.58 -16.14 30.55
CA ASN A 213 -11.46 -16.64 29.74
C ASN A 213 -11.30 -15.99 28.34
N LEU A 214 -12.03 -14.92 28.04
CA LEU A 214 -11.90 -14.17 26.80
C LEU A 214 -11.04 -12.92 27.01
N SER A 215 -10.00 -12.74 26.20
CA SER A 215 -9.14 -11.56 26.30
C SER A 215 -9.80 -10.33 25.69
N LEU A 216 -9.72 -9.19 26.38
CA LEU A 216 -10.14 -7.88 25.84
C LEU A 216 -9.01 -7.16 25.08
N GLU A 217 -7.83 -7.76 25.01
CA GLU A 217 -6.69 -7.25 24.22
C GLU A 217 -6.60 -7.92 22.85
N GLU A 218 -7.54 -8.80 22.50
CA GLU A 218 -7.47 -9.61 21.29
C GLU A 218 -8.73 -9.46 20.43
N VAL A 219 -8.53 -9.43 19.11
CA VAL A 219 -9.56 -9.56 18.09
C VAL A 219 -9.50 -10.98 17.55
N TYR A 220 -10.62 -11.69 17.55
CA TYR A 220 -10.69 -13.07 17.04
C TYR A 220 -11.51 -13.13 15.76
N ILE A 221 -10.92 -13.77 14.74
CA ILE A 221 -11.57 -14.12 13.47
C ILE A 221 -11.50 -15.65 13.36
N SER A 222 -12.62 -16.33 13.58
CA SER A 222 -12.72 -17.78 13.46
C SER A 222 -13.37 -18.15 12.13
N GLN A 223 -12.71 -19.04 11.39
CA GLN A 223 -13.05 -19.39 10.02
C GLN A 223 -13.66 -20.80 9.95
N GLY A 224 -14.83 -20.89 9.31
CA GLY A 224 -15.60 -22.11 9.13
C GLY A 224 -15.99 -22.32 7.66
N LYS A 225 -16.55 -23.50 7.33
CA LYS A 225 -17.00 -23.80 5.96
C LYS A 225 -18.40 -23.21 5.73
N GLY A 226 -18.44 -22.08 5.01
CA GLY A 226 -19.66 -21.32 4.72
C GLY A 226 -20.15 -20.48 5.90
N PHE A 227 -19.32 -20.26 6.92
CA PHE A 227 -19.64 -19.41 8.07
C PHE A 227 -18.35 -18.81 8.64
N SER A 228 -18.44 -17.67 9.31
CA SER A 228 -17.32 -17.11 10.06
C SER A 228 -17.79 -16.40 11.32
N TYR A 229 -16.85 -16.17 12.23
CA TYR A 229 -17.14 -15.54 13.50
C TYR A 229 -16.12 -14.46 13.84
N PHE A 230 -16.62 -13.28 14.19
CA PHE A 230 -15.83 -12.13 14.57
C PHE A 230 -16.10 -11.75 16.02
N VAL A 231 -15.04 -11.52 16.77
CA VAL A 231 -15.07 -11.04 18.16
C VAL A 231 -14.15 -9.84 18.28
N PHE A 232 -14.71 -8.74 18.77
CA PHE A 232 -13.97 -7.50 18.99
C PHE A 232 -14.15 -7.03 20.43
N PRO A 233 -13.09 -6.53 21.08
CA PRO A 233 -13.21 -6.03 22.42
C PRO A 233 -13.92 -4.68 22.46
N GLY A 234 -14.74 -4.48 23.49
CA GLY A 234 -15.41 -3.23 23.81
C GLY A 234 -14.96 -2.69 25.18
N HIS A 235 -15.51 -1.54 25.58
CA HIS A 235 -15.18 -0.91 26.87
C HIS A 235 -15.87 -1.63 28.05
N ASN A 236 -15.33 -1.52 29.27
CA ASN A 236 -15.94 -2.02 30.51
C ASN A 236 -16.39 -3.50 30.47
N GLY A 237 -15.51 -4.39 30.01
CA GLY A 237 -15.80 -5.82 29.94
C GLY A 237 -16.73 -6.23 28.79
N GLN A 238 -17.13 -5.30 27.93
CA GLN A 238 -17.95 -5.60 26.76
C GLN A 238 -17.15 -6.30 25.66
N VAL A 239 -17.86 -7.13 24.91
CA VAL A 239 -17.36 -7.82 23.73
C VAL A 239 -18.42 -7.76 22.65
N PHE A 240 -18.03 -7.34 21.46
CA PHE A 240 -18.88 -7.33 20.28
C PHE A 240 -18.69 -8.63 19.50
N PHE A 241 -19.78 -9.22 19.05
CA PHE A 241 -19.72 -10.44 18.25
C PHE A 241 -20.61 -10.41 17.02
N LEU A 242 -20.19 -11.15 16.00
CA LEU A 242 -20.96 -11.43 14.80
C LEU A 242 -20.63 -12.84 14.29
N LEU A 243 -21.64 -13.71 14.16
CA LEU A 243 -21.53 -15.01 13.51
C LEU A 243 -22.39 -14.98 12.25
N ASP A 244 -21.76 -15.05 11.10
CA ASP A 244 -22.43 -15.11 9.81
C ASP A 244 -22.44 -16.54 9.24
N GLU A 245 -23.50 -16.86 8.50
CA GLU A 245 -23.62 -18.09 7.72
C GLU A 245 -24.10 -17.74 6.30
N LYS A 246 -23.53 -18.44 5.32
CA LYS A 246 -23.92 -18.34 3.93
C LYS A 246 -25.28 -19.00 3.71
N TYR A 247 -26.16 -18.32 2.97
CA TYR A 247 -27.37 -18.97 2.48
C TYR A 247 -27.05 -20.16 1.57
N SER A 248 -27.82 -21.24 1.69
CA SER A 248 -27.75 -22.38 0.77
C SER A 248 -28.15 -21.99 -0.67
N LYS A 249 -29.13 -21.09 -0.78
CA LYS A 249 -29.53 -20.42 -2.03
C LYS A 249 -29.67 -18.93 -1.75
N THR A 250 -28.95 -18.10 -2.50
CA THR A 250 -28.98 -16.64 -2.36
C THR A 250 -30.39 -16.09 -2.64
N PRO A 251 -31.09 -15.48 -1.65
CA PRO A 251 -32.30 -14.71 -1.90
C PRO A 251 -31.98 -13.33 -2.51
N TYR A 252 -32.96 -12.77 -3.22
CA TYR A 252 -32.87 -11.48 -3.89
C TYR A 252 -34.10 -10.62 -3.59
N GLY A 253 -33.88 -9.32 -3.39
CA GLY A 253 -34.97 -8.35 -3.23
C GLY A 253 -36.00 -8.76 -2.18
N ASP A 254 -37.26 -8.92 -2.60
CA ASP A 254 -38.38 -9.26 -1.70
C ASP A 254 -38.33 -10.69 -1.16
N ASP A 255 -37.56 -11.60 -1.76
CA ASP A 255 -37.33 -12.95 -1.23
C ASP A 255 -36.43 -12.94 0.02
N ILE A 256 -35.81 -11.80 0.33
CA ILE A 256 -34.93 -11.68 1.49
C ILE A 256 -35.77 -11.56 2.77
N GLN A 257 -35.58 -12.54 3.65
CA GLN A 257 -36.18 -12.54 4.98
C GLN A 257 -35.74 -11.32 5.79
N ARG A 258 -36.70 -10.46 6.14
CA ARG A 258 -36.43 -9.20 6.88
C ARG A 258 -36.35 -9.39 8.39
N ARG A 259 -37.01 -10.43 8.93
CA ARG A 259 -37.10 -10.71 10.36
C ARG A 259 -36.97 -12.21 10.59
N PHE A 260 -36.23 -12.56 11.62
CA PHE A 260 -36.09 -13.94 12.10
C PHE A 260 -36.98 -14.14 13.34
N SER A 261 -37.58 -15.32 13.45
CA SER A 261 -38.35 -15.72 14.63
C SER A 261 -37.42 -16.12 15.78
N ALA A 262 -37.95 -16.17 17.00
CA ALA A 262 -37.18 -16.59 18.17
C ALA A 262 -36.75 -18.07 18.04
N GLU A 263 -37.55 -18.91 17.39
CA GLU A 263 -37.25 -20.32 17.14
C GLU A 263 -36.11 -20.49 16.13
N GLU A 264 -36.11 -19.70 15.05
CA GLU A 264 -35.02 -19.69 14.07
C GLU A 264 -33.71 -19.23 14.71
N GLU A 265 -33.76 -18.20 15.55
CA GLU A 265 -32.60 -17.75 16.32
C GLU A 265 -32.11 -18.85 17.26
N ALA A 266 -32.99 -19.45 18.07
CA ALA A 266 -32.60 -20.53 18.98
C ALA A 266 -31.98 -21.73 18.24
N ALA A 267 -32.50 -22.09 17.06
CA ALA A 267 -31.94 -23.15 16.23
C ALA A 267 -30.54 -22.80 15.71
N PHE A 268 -30.34 -21.55 15.26
CA PHE A 268 -29.05 -21.05 14.79
C PHE A 268 -28.00 -21.05 15.91
N ILE A 269 -28.35 -20.54 17.09
CA ILE A 269 -27.45 -20.53 18.25
C ILE A 269 -27.08 -21.96 18.67
N LYS A 270 -28.07 -22.86 18.73
CA LYS A 270 -27.83 -24.27 19.08
C LYS A 270 -26.86 -24.94 18.10
N LYS A 271 -26.98 -24.67 16.80
CA LYS A 271 -26.10 -25.20 15.75
C LYS A 271 -24.62 -24.86 16.00
N TYR A 272 -24.33 -23.64 16.45
CA TYR A 272 -22.96 -23.16 16.66
C TYR A 272 -22.49 -23.15 18.12
N SER A 273 -23.32 -23.59 19.06
CA SER A 273 -23.05 -23.59 20.51
C SER A 273 -21.67 -24.12 20.90
N ASN A 274 -21.22 -25.19 20.25
CA ASN A 274 -19.94 -25.85 20.53
C ASN A 274 -18.74 -25.32 19.73
N THR A 275 -18.95 -24.35 18.84
CA THR A 275 -17.87 -23.76 18.04
C THR A 275 -16.91 -23.00 18.96
N ARG A 276 -15.60 -23.28 18.82
CA ARG A 276 -14.57 -22.55 19.56
C ARG A 276 -14.38 -21.17 18.95
N ILE A 277 -14.44 -20.15 19.79
CA ILE A 277 -14.27 -18.74 19.40
C ILE A 277 -12.94 -18.16 19.90
N ALA A 278 -12.41 -18.73 20.97
CA ALA A 278 -11.06 -18.52 21.49
C ALA A 278 -10.55 -19.84 22.09
N ASP A 279 -9.29 -19.89 22.55
CA ASP A 279 -8.63 -21.11 23.03
C ASP A 279 -9.49 -21.93 24.02
N LYS A 280 -10.10 -21.24 24.99
CA LYS A 280 -10.91 -21.83 26.07
C LYS A 280 -12.37 -21.34 26.11
N VAL A 281 -12.85 -20.73 25.03
CA VAL A 281 -14.19 -20.12 24.98
C VAL A 281 -14.96 -20.64 23.78
N ARG A 282 -16.18 -21.11 24.03
CA ARG A 282 -17.15 -21.53 23.01
C ARG A 282 -18.14 -20.39 22.74
N PHE A 283 -18.83 -20.49 21.61
CA PHE A 283 -19.86 -19.53 21.26
C PHE A 283 -20.99 -19.48 22.30
N GLN A 284 -21.37 -20.63 22.88
CA GLN A 284 -22.39 -20.67 23.94
C GLN A 284 -21.96 -19.86 25.17
N ASP A 285 -20.70 -20.00 25.60
CA ASP A 285 -20.18 -19.27 26.78
C ASP A 285 -20.33 -17.75 26.61
N LEU A 286 -20.10 -17.25 25.39
CA LEU A 286 -20.29 -15.84 25.06
C LEU A 286 -21.77 -15.45 24.93
N TYR A 287 -22.59 -16.30 24.30
CA TYR A 287 -24.02 -16.02 24.10
C TYR A 287 -24.83 -16.05 25.41
N ASP A 288 -24.40 -16.83 26.39
CA ASP A 288 -24.98 -16.86 27.75
C ASP A 288 -24.74 -15.54 28.50
N HIS A 289 -23.67 -14.82 28.16
CA HIS A 289 -23.31 -13.51 28.72
C HIS A 289 -23.78 -12.34 27.84
N ARG A 290 -24.67 -12.59 26.87
CA ARG A 290 -25.18 -11.54 25.99
C ARG A 290 -26.06 -10.55 26.76
N VAL A 291 -25.87 -9.27 26.46
CA VAL A 291 -26.71 -8.16 26.94
C VAL A 291 -27.70 -7.74 25.86
N VAL A 292 -27.25 -7.72 24.61
CA VAL A 292 -28.04 -7.39 23.43
C VAL A 292 -27.70 -8.39 22.34
N GLY A 293 -28.70 -8.85 21.60
CA GLY A 293 -28.47 -9.70 20.44
C GLY A 293 -29.66 -9.72 19.49
N GLY A 294 -29.42 -10.23 18.30
CA GLY A 294 -30.46 -10.54 17.32
C GLY A 294 -29.87 -11.06 16.02
N MET A 295 -30.74 -11.34 15.06
CA MET A 295 -30.35 -11.80 13.73
C MET A 295 -30.70 -10.80 12.63
N THR A 296 -29.90 -10.78 11.56
CA THR A 296 -30.11 -9.91 10.40
C THR A 296 -29.65 -10.56 9.09
N PRO A 297 -30.35 -10.31 7.97
CA PRO A 297 -29.79 -10.56 6.64
C PRO A 297 -28.63 -9.60 6.37
N LEU A 298 -27.61 -10.05 5.65
CA LEU A 298 -26.44 -9.27 5.24
C LEU A 298 -26.52 -8.97 3.73
N HIS A 299 -27.34 -7.97 3.40
CA HIS A 299 -27.47 -7.47 2.03
C HIS A 299 -26.12 -6.99 1.49
N HIS A 300 -25.92 -7.17 0.20
CA HIS A 300 -24.71 -6.74 -0.50
C HIS A 300 -25.11 -5.95 -1.75
N THR A 301 -24.87 -4.65 -1.78
CA THR A 301 -25.25 -3.84 -2.95
C THR A 301 -24.42 -2.57 -3.11
N VAL A 302 -24.21 -2.15 -4.35
CA VAL A 302 -23.90 -0.77 -4.73
C VAL A 302 -24.78 -0.43 -5.92
N TYR A 303 -25.71 0.48 -5.73
CA TYR A 303 -26.60 0.88 -6.81
C TYR A 303 -25.84 1.70 -7.87
N ASP A 304 -26.18 1.53 -9.15
CA ASP A 304 -25.54 2.25 -10.27
C ASP A 304 -25.94 3.73 -10.35
N LYS A 305 -27.07 4.07 -9.75
CA LYS A 305 -27.64 5.43 -9.73
C LYS A 305 -28.07 5.77 -8.31
N TRP A 306 -27.52 6.86 -7.79
CA TRP A 306 -27.74 7.31 -6.42
C TRP A 306 -28.68 8.50 -6.37
N SER A 307 -28.83 9.20 -7.49
CA SER A 307 -29.61 10.41 -7.60
C SER A 307 -30.61 10.38 -8.76
N PHE A 308 -31.66 11.19 -8.62
CA PHE A 308 -32.53 11.59 -9.71
C PHE A 308 -33.08 12.99 -9.40
N LYS A 309 -32.80 13.95 -10.29
CA LYS A 309 -33.18 15.36 -10.10
C LYS A 309 -32.68 15.88 -8.73
N ARG A 310 -33.59 16.22 -7.82
CA ARG A 310 -33.30 16.81 -6.49
C ARG A 310 -33.31 15.76 -5.37
N ILE A 311 -33.32 14.49 -5.71
CA ILE A 311 -33.32 13.36 -4.77
C ILE A 311 -31.97 12.65 -4.88
N ILE A 312 -31.31 12.39 -3.75
CA ILE A 312 -30.09 11.59 -3.69
C ILE A 312 -30.12 10.63 -2.50
N THR A 313 -29.47 9.48 -2.63
CA THR A 313 -29.35 8.45 -1.59
C THR A 313 -27.90 8.32 -1.12
N MET A 314 -27.69 7.95 0.15
CA MET A 314 -26.35 7.76 0.72
C MET A 314 -26.32 6.79 1.91
N GLY A 315 -25.14 6.23 2.19
CA GLY A 315 -24.98 5.18 3.19
C GLY A 315 -25.66 3.89 2.72
N ASP A 316 -26.24 3.13 3.64
CA ASP A 316 -26.89 1.85 3.37
C ASP A 316 -28.03 1.92 2.32
N SER A 317 -28.61 3.12 2.06
CA SER A 317 -29.59 3.31 0.99
C SER A 317 -28.96 3.39 -0.41
N ALA A 318 -27.64 3.53 -0.53
CA ALA A 318 -26.89 3.65 -1.79
C ALA A 318 -25.83 2.56 -1.97
N HIS A 319 -25.24 2.11 -0.88
CA HIS A 319 -24.23 1.06 -0.86
C HIS A 319 -24.27 0.33 0.49
N LYS A 320 -24.25 -0.99 0.45
CA LYS A 320 -24.30 -1.85 1.62
C LYS A 320 -23.21 -2.92 1.51
N PRO A 321 -22.06 -2.74 2.19
CA PRO A 321 -21.06 -3.79 2.29
C PRO A 321 -21.51 -4.87 3.27
N ASN A 322 -20.97 -6.08 3.07
CA ASN A 322 -20.93 -7.10 4.11
C ASN A 322 -20.12 -6.56 5.32
N PRO A 323 -20.54 -6.81 6.57
CA PRO A 323 -19.84 -6.33 7.76
C PRO A 323 -18.40 -6.86 7.96
N GLY A 324 -17.94 -7.87 7.22
CA GLY A 324 -16.63 -8.53 7.45
C GLY A 324 -15.41 -7.61 7.53
N THR A 325 -15.44 -6.44 6.87
CA THR A 325 -14.34 -5.43 6.91
C THR A 325 -14.64 -4.22 7.80
N GLY A 326 -15.85 -4.14 8.39
CA GLY A 326 -16.27 -3.00 9.21
C GLY A 326 -16.53 -1.70 8.43
N MET A 327 -16.61 -1.73 7.10
CA MET A 327 -16.60 -0.49 6.29
C MET A 327 -17.94 0.24 6.14
N GLY A 328 -19.07 -0.33 6.60
CA GLY A 328 -20.40 0.25 6.38
C GLY A 328 -20.57 1.69 6.88
N ALA A 329 -20.34 1.93 8.18
CA ALA A 329 -20.44 3.28 8.76
C ALA A 329 -19.38 4.23 8.17
N ASN A 330 -18.19 3.71 7.90
CA ASN A 330 -17.09 4.49 7.33
C ASN A 330 -17.46 5.03 5.93
N LEU A 331 -18.03 4.20 5.04
CA LEU A 331 -18.51 4.64 3.74
C LEU A 331 -19.66 5.65 3.83
N ALA A 332 -20.51 5.56 4.87
CA ALA A 332 -21.55 6.54 5.11
C ALA A 332 -20.97 7.93 5.42
N PHE A 333 -19.93 8.01 6.27
CA PHE A 333 -19.22 9.26 6.54
C PHE A 333 -18.57 9.82 5.28
N GLU A 334 -17.92 8.96 4.47
CA GLU A 334 -17.32 9.36 3.20
C GLU A 334 -18.36 9.92 2.21
N SER A 335 -19.54 9.30 2.10
CA SER A 335 -20.63 9.79 1.25
C SER A 335 -21.20 11.13 1.72
N ALA A 336 -21.35 11.34 3.03
CA ALA A 336 -21.80 12.62 3.58
C ALA A 336 -20.79 13.73 3.27
N ALA A 337 -19.49 13.45 3.45
CA ALA A 337 -18.42 14.41 3.15
C ALA A 337 -18.40 14.82 1.68
N GLU A 338 -18.52 13.87 0.74
CA GLU A 338 -18.52 14.21 -0.69
C GLU A 338 -19.79 14.94 -1.14
N LEU A 339 -20.96 14.68 -0.52
CA LEU A 339 -22.14 15.50 -0.80
C LEU A 339 -21.90 16.96 -0.41
N VAL A 340 -21.35 17.20 0.77
CA VAL A 340 -21.03 18.55 1.23
C VAL A 340 -19.97 19.21 0.35
N ASN A 341 -18.93 18.48 -0.04
CA ASN A 341 -17.94 18.98 -1.02
C ASN A 341 -18.63 19.39 -2.34
N GLY A 342 -19.53 18.57 -2.88
CA GLY A 342 -20.28 18.88 -4.10
C GLY A 342 -21.12 20.15 -3.98
N ILE A 343 -21.85 20.31 -2.87
CA ILE A 343 -22.65 21.51 -2.58
C ILE A 343 -21.76 22.75 -2.52
N LEU A 344 -20.63 22.67 -1.81
CA LEU A 344 -19.72 23.81 -1.62
C LEU A 344 -18.94 24.17 -2.89
N ASN A 345 -18.61 23.20 -3.75
CA ASN A 345 -18.03 23.48 -5.06
C ASN A 345 -18.96 24.40 -5.87
N VAL A 346 -20.25 24.05 -5.93
CA VAL A 346 -21.27 24.86 -6.64
C VAL A 346 -21.50 26.21 -5.95
N GLN A 347 -21.54 26.25 -4.61
CA GLN A 347 -21.65 27.52 -3.88
C GLN A 347 -20.53 28.50 -4.26
N LYS A 348 -19.30 28.01 -4.42
CA LYS A 348 -18.13 28.85 -4.75
C LYS A 348 -18.04 29.23 -6.22
N GLU A 349 -18.59 28.42 -7.12
CA GLU A 349 -18.66 28.74 -8.55
C GLU A 349 -19.69 29.82 -8.85
N ARG A 350 -20.75 29.97 -8.03
CA ARG A 350 -21.88 30.86 -8.30
C ARG A 350 -21.79 32.18 -7.54
N PRO A 351 -21.99 33.34 -8.20
CA PRO A 351 -22.08 34.63 -7.52
C PRO A 351 -23.21 34.72 -6.49
N GLN A 352 -24.35 34.06 -6.74
CA GLN A 352 -25.49 34.03 -5.81
C GLN A 352 -25.36 32.95 -4.71
N GLY A 353 -24.22 32.26 -4.63
CA GLY A 353 -24.03 31.14 -3.71
C GLY A 353 -25.02 29.99 -3.96
N LEU A 354 -25.66 29.52 -2.89
CA LEU A 354 -26.65 28.43 -2.95
C LEU A 354 -28.09 28.91 -3.20
N ASN A 355 -28.33 30.22 -3.22
CA ASN A 355 -29.68 30.74 -3.43
C ASN A 355 -30.12 30.56 -4.88
N GLY A 356 -31.38 30.14 -5.07
CA GLY A 356 -31.97 29.95 -6.39
C GLY A 356 -31.22 28.96 -7.29
N LEU A 357 -30.83 27.79 -6.76
CA LEU A 357 -30.17 26.74 -7.57
C LEU A 357 -31.07 26.23 -8.68
N GLU A 358 -30.54 26.25 -9.90
CA GLU A 358 -31.16 25.66 -11.07
C GLU A 358 -30.98 24.13 -11.08
N ASP A 359 -31.78 23.42 -11.88
CA ASP A 359 -31.65 21.97 -12.05
C ASP A 359 -30.26 21.56 -12.59
N SER A 360 -29.62 22.43 -13.38
CA SER A 360 -28.26 22.25 -13.89
C SER A 360 -27.22 22.27 -12.75
N ASP A 361 -27.37 23.20 -11.81
CA ASP A 361 -26.51 23.31 -10.64
C ASP A 361 -26.67 22.10 -9.71
N VAL A 362 -27.91 21.69 -9.44
CA VAL A 362 -28.21 20.47 -8.67
C VAL A 362 -27.60 19.25 -9.35
N LYS A 363 -27.72 19.13 -10.68
CA LYS A 363 -27.13 18.03 -11.43
C LYS A 363 -25.61 17.98 -11.26
N LYS A 364 -24.90 19.12 -11.25
CA LYS A 364 -23.46 19.16 -10.98
C LYS A 364 -23.11 18.58 -9.61
N ILE A 365 -23.88 18.91 -8.58
CA ILE A 365 -23.71 18.35 -7.22
C ILE A 365 -23.86 16.83 -7.26
N MET A 366 -24.93 16.33 -7.89
CA MET A 366 -25.21 14.91 -7.96
C MET A 366 -24.15 14.14 -8.76
N ASP A 367 -23.77 14.63 -9.93
CA ASP A 367 -22.75 14.02 -10.80
C ASP A 367 -21.38 13.97 -10.08
N TYR A 368 -21.05 15.00 -9.30
CA TYR A 368 -19.83 15.02 -8.49
C TYR A 368 -19.82 13.91 -7.43
N VAL A 369 -20.94 13.73 -6.71
CA VAL A 369 -21.05 12.66 -5.70
C VAL A 369 -21.00 11.28 -6.35
N GLU A 370 -21.74 11.06 -7.44
CA GLU A 370 -21.74 9.75 -8.13
C GLU A 370 -20.35 9.40 -8.69
N SER A 371 -19.67 10.35 -9.34
CA SER A 371 -18.34 10.13 -9.93
C SER A 371 -17.25 9.90 -8.88
N SER A 372 -17.34 10.54 -7.72
CA SER A 372 -16.39 10.36 -6.62
C SER A 372 -16.66 9.10 -5.78
N ARG A 373 -17.93 8.69 -5.64
CA ARG A 373 -18.32 7.66 -4.66
C ARG A 373 -18.64 6.29 -5.24
N ILE A 374 -19.25 6.16 -6.42
CA ILE A 374 -19.76 4.86 -6.89
C ILE A 374 -18.62 3.85 -7.06
N SER A 375 -17.55 4.22 -7.77
CA SER A 375 -16.39 3.34 -8.00
C SER A 375 -15.70 2.95 -6.69
N ARG A 376 -15.59 3.92 -5.78
CA ARG A 376 -15.01 3.75 -4.44
C ARG A 376 -15.85 2.82 -3.58
N ALA A 377 -17.16 3.02 -3.51
CA ALA A 377 -18.08 2.16 -2.78
C ALA A 377 -18.07 0.74 -3.33
N ARG A 378 -18.10 0.58 -4.66
CA ARG A 378 -18.01 -0.73 -5.32
C ARG A 378 -16.75 -1.49 -4.96
N LYS A 379 -15.58 -0.85 -5.09
CA LYS A 379 -14.30 -1.43 -4.65
C LYS A 379 -14.37 -1.93 -3.20
N VAL A 380 -14.84 -1.10 -2.27
CA VAL A 380 -14.92 -1.48 -0.86
C VAL A 380 -15.93 -2.60 -0.60
N VAL A 381 -17.10 -2.54 -1.25
CA VAL A 381 -18.17 -3.56 -1.10
C VAL A 381 -17.71 -4.91 -1.65
N ASP A 382 -17.09 -4.92 -2.83
CA ASP A 382 -16.56 -6.13 -3.47
C ASP A 382 -15.40 -6.73 -2.66
N GLU A 383 -14.45 -5.91 -2.20
CA GLU A 383 -13.35 -6.36 -1.33
C GLU A 383 -13.86 -6.91 0.00
N SER A 384 -14.97 -6.36 0.53
CA SER A 384 -15.61 -6.88 1.74
C SER A 384 -16.23 -8.25 1.52
N TYR A 385 -16.80 -8.50 0.35
CA TYR A 385 -17.32 -9.81 -0.03
C TYR A 385 -16.21 -10.83 -0.25
N GLU A 386 -15.14 -10.46 -0.96
CA GLU A 386 -13.98 -11.34 -1.15
C GLU A 386 -13.31 -11.70 0.18
N ASN A 387 -13.24 -10.75 1.12
CA ASN A 387 -12.78 -11.05 2.48
C ASN A 387 -13.69 -12.07 3.18
N GLN A 388 -15.01 -11.92 3.04
CA GLN A 388 -15.97 -12.87 3.61
C GLN A 388 -15.85 -14.26 2.99
N VAL A 389 -15.64 -14.37 1.68
CA VAL A 389 -15.42 -15.64 0.98
C VAL A 389 -14.19 -16.38 1.51
N VAL A 390 -13.12 -15.64 1.85
CA VAL A 390 -11.92 -16.21 2.48
C VAL A 390 -12.20 -16.64 3.92
N ASN A 391 -12.91 -15.82 4.71
CA ASN A 391 -13.24 -16.15 6.10
C ASN A 391 -14.21 -17.33 6.23
N GLY A 392 -15.18 -17.42 5.31
CA GLY A 392 -16.10 -18.54 5.17
C GLY A 392 -15.49 -19.76 4.45
N THR A 393 -14.19 -19.75 4.15
CA THR A 393 -13.44 -20.85 3.52
C THR A 393 -14.11 -21.45 2.26
N GLU A 394 -14.81 -20.62 1.49
CA GLU A 394 -15.75 -21.10 0.47
C GLU A 394 -15.07 -21.53 -0.83
N ASN A 395 -13.91 -20.95 -1.11
CA ASN A 395 -13.07 -21.34 -2.23
C ASN A 395 -11.86 -22.09 -1.67
N PRO A 396 -11.76 -23.42 -1.86
CA PRO A 396 -10.70 -24.23 -1.27
C PRO A 396 -9.29 -23.79 -1.71
N LEU A 397 -9.12 -23.40 -2.98
CA LEU A 397 -7.82 -22.97 -3.49
C LEU A 397 -7.41 -21.61 -2.92
N LYS A 398 -8.30 -20.60 -3.00
CA LYS A 398 -8.05 -19.27 -2.43
C LYS A 398 -7.77 -19.37 -0.93
N THR A 399 -8.57 -20.16 -0.21
CA THR A 399 -8.42 -20.39 1.23
C THR A 399 -7.10 -21.08 1.56
N TRP A 400 -6.75 -22.14 0.82
CA TRP A 400 -5.48 -22.85 1.04
C TRP A 400 -4.28 -21.93 0.80
N ILE A 401 -4.31 -21.13 -0.29
CA ILE A 401 -3.28 -20.13 -0.55
C ILE A 401 -3.22 -19.12 0.61
N ALA A 402 -4.37 -18.56 1.01
CA ALA A 402 -4.45 -17.51 2.02
C ALA A 402 -4.04 -17.97 3.43
N LEU A 403 -4.33 -19.21 3.80
CA LEU A 403 -4.13 -19.71 5.17
C LEU A 403 -2.91 -20.61 5.33
N ARG A 404 -2.42 -21.24 4.26
CA ARG A 404 -1.32 -22.22 4.32
C ARG A 404 -0.08 -21.79 3.54
N VAL A 405 -0.24 -21.01 2.48
CA VAL A 405 0.89 -20.55 1.67
C VAL A 405 1.30 -19.15 2.13
N LEU A 406 0.43 -18.16 1.96
CA LEU A 406 0.73 -16.75 2.24
C LEU A 406 1.35 -16.52 3.62
N PRO A 407 0.83 -17.06 4.75
CA PRO A 407 1.39 -16.79 6.08
C PRO A 407 2.87 -17.14 6.24
N ASN A 408 3.40 -18.06 5.43
CA ASN A 408 4.82 -18.43 5.45
C ASN A 408 5.71 -17.48 4.63
N PHE A 409 5.12 -16.68 3.74
CA PHE A 409 5.82 -15.77 2.83
C PHE A 409 5.45 -14.29 3.06
N VAL A 410 4.47 -14.02 3.91
CA VAL A 410 3.99 -12.67 4.23
C VAL A 410 4.31 -12.31 5.68
N LYS A 411 4.37 -11.02 5.95
CA LYS A 411 4.76 -10.48 7.26
C LYS A 411 3.65 -10.66 8.28
N GLU A 412 4.00 -10.53 9.55
CA GLU A 412 3.03 -10.45 10.66
C GLU A 412 2.00 -9.32 10.43
N SER A 413 2.41 -8.20 9.82
CA SER A 413 1.54 -7.07 9.47
C SER A 413 0.64 -7.29 8.25
N PHE A 414 0.76 -8.42 7.54
CA PHE A 414 0.10 -8.64 6.25
C PHE A 414 -1.42 -8.44 6.29
N LEU A 415 -2.08 -8.87 7.38
CA LEU A 415 -3.52 -8.64 7.56
C LEU A 415 -3.88 -7.16 7.51
N ILE A 416 -3.04 -6.34 8.14
CA ILE A 416 -3.22 -4.90 8.20
C ILE A 416 -2.91 -4.29 6.85
N ASP A 417 -1.82 -4.72 6.20
CA ASP A 417 -1.43 -4.25 4.87
C ASP A 417 -2.55 -4.50 3.84
N ALA A 418 -3.17 -5.68 3.87
CA ALA A 418 -4.30 -6.02 3.02
C ALA A 418 -5.52 -5.10 3.23
N GLN A 419 -5.75 -4.63 4.46
CA GLN A 419 -6.85 -3.72 4.78
C GLN A 419 -6.51 -2.24 4.56
N CYS A 420 -5.23 -1.86 4.52
CA CYS A 420 -4.83 -0.47 4.31
C CYS A 420 -5.33 0.11 2.97
N GLY A 421 -5.40 -0.72 1.93
CA GLY A 421 -5.93 -0.33 0.61
C GLY A 421 -7.40 0.12 0.65
N LEU A 422 -8.16 -0.38 1.62
CA LEU A 422 -9.54 0.05 1.87
C LEU A 422 -9.62 1.42 2.51
N MET A 423 -8.55 1.92 3.15
CA MET A 423 -8.58 3.13 3.98
C MET A 423 -7.79 4.30 3.35
N ALA A 424 -6.73 4.03 2.58
CA ALA A 424 -5.86 5.07 2.03
C ALA A 424 -6.54 6.01 0.99
N ASP A 425 -7.56 5.51 0.30
CA ASP A 425 -8.40 6.26 -0.65
C ASP A 425 -9.49 7.13 0.05
N ALA A 426 -9.40 7.33 1.37
CA ALA A 426 -10.39 8.11 2.12
C ALA A 426 -10.52 9.56 1.61
N PRO A 427 -11.74 10.04 1.30
CA PRO A 427 -11.97 11.46 1.05
C PRO A 427 -11.85 12.29 2.34
N SER A 428 -11.74 13.60 2.17
CA SER A 428 -11.79 14.58 3.25
C SER A 428 -12.78 15.70 2.88
N LEU A 429 -13.23 16.47 3.88
CA LEU A 429 -13.95 17.72 3.65
C LEU A 429 -12.96 18.77 3.15
N HIS A 430 -13.10 19.20 1.89
CA HIS A 430 -12.12 20.06 1.22
C HIS A 430 -11.98 21.45 1.83
N TYR A 431 -13.06 21.94 2.44
CA TYR A 431 -13.16 23.32 2.94
C TYR A 431 -13.05 23.41 4.46
N LEU A 432 -12.70 22.30 5.13
CA LEU A 432 -12.25 22.31 6.51
C LEU A 432 -10.75 22.02 6.58
N PRO A 433 -10.04 22.52 7.62
CA PRO A 433 -8.67 22.13 7.88
C PRO A 433 -8.54 20.60 7.94
N LYS A 434 -7.50 20.06 7.31
CA LYS A 434 -7.15 18.64 7.44
C LYS A 434 -6.50 18.42 8.80
N PRO A 435 -6.90 17.39 9.57
CA PRO A 435 -6.30 17.11 10.87
C PRO A 435 -4.81 16.82 10.71
N GLN A 436 -3.98 17.42 11.56
CA GLN A 436 -2.55 17.17 11.58
C GLN A 436 -2.27 16.03 12.56
N ARG A 437 -2.12 14.81 12.04
CA ARG A 437 -1.73 13.64 12.82
C ARG A 437 -0.47 13.01 12.24
N PRO A 438 0.52 12.63 13.07
CA PRO A 438 1.71 11.97 12.57
C PRO A 438 1.35 10.60 11.98
N HIS A 439 1.80 10.33 10.75
CA HIS A 439 1.52 9.09 10.05
C HIS A 439 2.43 8.87 8.83
N VAL A 440 2.71 7.61 8.50
CA VAL A 440 3.65 7.26 7.43
C VAL A 440 3.00 6.94 6.08
N VAL A 441 1.72 6.57 6.04
CA VAL A 441 0.99 6.26 4.80
C VAL A 441 0.12 7.47 4.47
N PRO A 442 0.51 8.30 3.50
CA PRO A 442 -0.28 9.47 3.16
C PRO A 442 -1.64 9.06 2.60
N PHE A 443 -2.67 9.82 2.94
CA PHE A 443 -3.93 9.70 2.22
C PHE A 443 -3.78 10.19 0.78
N LYS A 444 -4.63 9.71 -0.14
CA LYS A 444 -4.53 10.05 -1.56
C LYS A 444 -4.55 11.54 -1.86
N ASP A 445 -5.30 12.30 -1.08
CA ASP A 445 -5.44 13.76 -1.19
C ASP A 445 -4.30 14.54 -0.49
N GLU A 446 -3.33 13.84 0.10
CA GLU A 446 -2.10 14.38 0.68
C GLU A 446 -0.87 14.12 -0.19
N LEU A 447 -1.01 13.27 -1.20
CA LEU A 447 0.03 12.98 -2.17
C LEU A 447 0.41 14.25 -2.98
N PRO A 448 1.70 14.46 -3.26
CA PRO A 448 2.17 15.58 -4.10
C PRO A 448 1.53 15.66 -5.49
N ALA A 449 1.11 14.52 -6.04
CA ALA A 449 0.37 14.46 -7.30
C ALA A 449 -0.65 13.33 -7.29
N LYS A 450 -1.70 13.46 -8.12
CA LYS A 450 -2.65 12.35 -8.34
C LYS A 450 -1.92 11.14 -8.94
N PRO A 451 -2.15 9.92 -8.41
CA PRO A 451 -1.63 8.70 -9.00
C PRO A 451 -2.06 8.53 -10.45
N VAL A 452 -1.21 7.88 -11.23
CA VAL A 452 -1.45 7.59 -12.65
C VAL A 452 -2.29 6.31 -12.76
N GLY A 453 -3.24 6.29 -13.71
CA GLY A 453 -4.14 5.15 -13.91
C GLY A 453 -3.44 3.84 -14.32
N GLN A 454 -4.09 2.71 -14.06
CA GLN A 454 -3.51 1.37 -14.24
C GLN A 454 -3.09 1.03 -15.67
N ILE A 455 -3.81 1.52 -16.69
CA ILE A 455 -3.49 1.25 -18.11
C ILE A 455 -2.13 1.86 -18.48
N ALA A 456 -1.92 3.13 -18.16
CA ALA A 456 -0.64 3.79 -18.36
C ALA A 456 0.45 3.13 -17.51
N ALA A 457 0.08 2.68 -16.30
CA ALA A 457 1.01 1.95 -15.44
C ALA A 457 1.52 0.65 -16.08
N TRP A 458 0.60 -0.14 -16.62
CA TRP A 458 0.88 -1.39 -17.30
C TRP A 458 1.69 -1.17 -18.58
N ALA A 459 1.30 -0.21 -19.42
CA ALA A 459 2.00 0.11 -20.66
C ALA A 459 3.47 0.49 -20.43
N ALA A 460 3.75 1.30 -19.42
CA ALA A 460 5.12 1.67 -19.06
C ALA A 460 5.92 0.47 -18.50
N TRP A 461 5.30 -0.41 -17.71
CA TRP A 461 5.96 -1.63 -17.24
C TRP A 461 6.26 -2.60 -18.39
N VAL A 462 5.36 -2.76 -19.36
CA VAL A 462 5.60 -3.57 -20.57
C VAL A 462 6.73 -2.98 -21.40
N ALA A 463 6.75 -1.66 -21.61
CA ALA A 463 7.83 -0.99 -22.35
C ALA A 463 9.19 -1.16 -21.65
N PHE A 464 9.23 -0.97 -20.33
CA PHE A 464 10.42 -1.24 -19.51
C PHE A 464 10.84 -2.72 -19.61
N GLY A 465 9.89 -3.65 -19.52
CA GLY A 465 10.14 -5.08 -19.64
C GLY A 465 10.70 -5.48 -21.01
N GLY A 466 10.17 -4.88 -22.09
CA GLY A 466 10.69 -5.03 -23.44
C GLY A 466 12.12 -4.53 -23.58
N ALA A 467 12.45 -3.38 -22.99
CA ALA A 467 13.82 -2.85 -22.98
C ALA A 467 14.80 -3.76 -22.20
N MET A 468 14.39 -4.30 -21.05
CA MET A 468 15.20 -5.28 -20.30
C MET A 468 15.38 -6.57 -21.09
N GLY A 469 14.32 -7.07 -21.71
CA GLY A 469 14.35 -8.26 -22.58
C GLY A 469 15.29 -8.07 -23.79
N ALA A 470 15.25 -6.91 -24.44
CA ALA A 470 16.17 -6.56 -25.53
C ALA A 470 17.62 -6.54 -25.04
N THR A 471 17.88 -6.01 -23.84
CA THR A 471 19.23 -5.98 -23.25
C THR A 471 19.74 -7.38 -22.94
N ILE A 472 18.90 -8.25 -22.37
CA ILE A 472 19.21 -9.68 -22.14
C ILE A 472 19.54 -10.38 -23.46
N TYR A 473 18.72 -10.16 -24.49
CA TYR A 473 18.92 -10.75 -25.80
C TYR A 473 20.25 -10.29 -26.44
N LEU A 474 20.52 -8.98 -26.40
CA LEU A 474 21.77 -8.40 -26.90
C LEU A 474 22.97 -8.94 -26.13
N ALA A 475 22.90 -9.02 -24.80
CA ALA A 475 23.96 -9.60 -23.97
C ALA A 475 24.25 -11.06 -24.38
N GLY A 476 23.21 -11.87 -24.62
CA GLY A 476 23.38 -13.24 -25.13
C GLY A 476 23.96 -13.34 -26.54
N LYS A 477 23.89 -12.27 -27.33
CA LYS A 477 24.49 -12.19 -28.68
C LYS A 477 25.89 -11.60 -28.68
N SER A 478 26.20 -10.68 -27.76
CA SER A 478 27.53 -10.07 -27.65
C SER A 478 28.48 -10.86 -26.76
N MET A 479 28.00 -11.50 -25.70
CA MET A 479 28.86 -12.30 -24.81
C MET A 479 29.01 -13.75 -25.31
N ARG A 480 29.67 -13.92 -26.46
CA ARG A 480 29.92 -15.23 -27.07
C ARG A 480 31.23 -15.90 -26.65
N LEU A 481 31.93 -15.36 -25.66
CA LEU A 481 33.12 -16.00 -25.12
C LEU A 481 32.74 -17.40 -24.62
N ASP A 482 33.22 -18.44 -25.28
CA ASP A 482 32.98 -19.82 -24.88
C ASP A 482 33.76 -20.13 -23.59
N VAL A 483 33.18 -19.75 -22.44
CA VAL A 483 33.72 -20.05 -21.11
C VAL A 483 33.75 -21.57 -20.86
N SER A 484 33.03 -22.36 -21.67
CA SER A 484 33.03 -23.82 -21.60
C SER A 484 34.25 -24.45 -22.29
N ASN A 485 34.96 -23.70 -23.16
CA ASN A 485 36.27 -24.06 -23.67
C ASN A 485 37.35 -23.78 -22.62
N ARG A 486 37.33 -24.58 -21.54
CA ARG A 486 38.07 -24.41 -20.29
C ARG A 486 39.60 -24.46 -20.45
N THR A 487 40.09 -25.03 -21.53
CA THR A 487 41.52 -25.06 -21.93
C THR A 487 41.98 -23.77 -22.60
N LEU A 488 41.07 -23.01 -23.21
CA LEU A 488 41.36 -21.76 -23.93
C LEU A 488 41.65 -20.59 -22.97
N TRP A 489 41.00 -20.58 -21.79
CA TRP A 489 41.07 -19.47 -20.81
C TRP A 489 42.03 -19.70 -19.65
N ALA A 490 42.35 -20.96 -19.32
CA ALA A 490 43.30 -21.30 -18.25
C ALA A 490 44.75 -20.85 -18.55
N ASN A 491 45.02 -20.36 -19.77
CA ASN A 491 46.33 -19.97 -20.31
C ASN A 491 46.31 -18.58 -21.00
N ALA A 492 45.45 -17.63 -20.61
CA ALA A 492 45.51 -16.25 -21.14
C ALA A 492 46.78 -15.54 -20.64
N VAL A 493 47.06 -15.66 -19.33
CA VAL A 493 48.37 -15.42 -18.71
C VAL A 493 48.71 -16.67 -17.87
N PRO A 494 49.93 -17.24 -17.97
CA PRO A 494 50.32 -18.36 -17.11
C PRO A 494 50.22 -17.97 -15.64
N ILE A 495 49.36 -18.67 -14.89
CA ILE A 495 49.27 -18.50 -13.43
C ILE A 495 50.54 -19.03 -12.79
N ILE A 496 51.30 -18.14 -12.14
CA ILE A 496 52.64 -18.44 -11.61
C ILE A 496 52.54 -19.25 -10.32
N ARG A 497 51.52 -18.98 -9.48
CA ARG A 497 51.25 -19.72 -8.23
C ARG A 497 49.83 -20.28 -8.25
N PRO A 498 49.63 -21.61 -8.24
CA PRO A 498 48.28 -22.17 -8.16
C PRO A 498 47.76 -22.11 -6.71
N TRP A 499 46.80 -21.22 -6.43
CA TRP A 499 46.15 -21.11 -5.10
C TRP A 499 45.08 -22.18 -4.81
N ALA A 500 44.68 -22.94 -5.82
CA ALA A 500 43.60 -23.92 -5.70
C ALA A 500 43.80 -25.12 -6.63
N SER A 501 43.04 -26.20 -6.38
CA SER A 501 43.05 -27.42 -7.19
C SER A 501 42.77 -27.13 -8.67
N SER A 502 43.46 -27.85 -9.56
CA SER A 502 43.19 -27.81 -11.01
C SER A 502 41.86 -28.46 -11.41
N LYS A 503 41.09 -28.97 -10.43
CA LYS A 503 39.77 -29.58 -10.62
C LYS A 503 38.69 -28.79 -9.88
N GLY A 504 37.47 -28.80 -10.42
CA GLY A 504 36.30 -28.23 -9.76
C GLY A 504 36.40 -26.71 -9.55
N PRO A 505 35.97 -26.17 -8.38
CA PRO A 505 35.96 -24.73 -8.09
C PRO A 505 37.32 -24.04 -8.19
N GLY A 506 38.42 -24.77 -7.91
CA GLY A 506 39.77 -24.20 -8.02
C GLY A 506 40.18 -23.87 -9.45
N ASN A 507 39.69 -24.63 -10.43
CA ASN A 507 39.95 -24.34 -11.84
C ASN A 507 39.16 -23.11 -12.33
N LEU A 508 37.93 -22.92 -11.81
CA LEU A 508 37.14 -21.73 -12.12
C LEU A 508 37.83 -20.47 -11.62
N LEU A 509 38.33 -20.48 -10.37
CA LEU A 509 39.12 -19.37 -9.82
C LEU A 509 40.36 -19.08 -10.66
N ARG A 510 41.06 -20.12 -11.11
CA ARG A 510 42.24 -19.99 -12.00
C ARG A 510 41.88 -19.30 -13.32
N VAL A 511 40.80 -19.71 -13.96
CA VAL A 511 40.30 -19.12 -15.22
C VAL A 511 39.92 -17.65 -15.03
N MET A 512 39.14 -17.34 -13.99
CA MET A 512 38.72 -15.97 -13.71
C MET A 512 39.90 -15.05 -13.40
N THR A 513 40.87 -15.54 -12.60
CA THR A 513 42.09 -14.80 -12.27
C THR A 513 42.91 -14.51 -13.52
N SER A 514 43.06 -15.50 -14.42
CA SER A 514 43.77 -15.35 -15.69
C SER A 514 43.15 -14.28 -16.60
N ILE A 515 41.82 -14.29 -16.77
CA ILE A 515 41.09 -13.31 -17.59
C ILE A 515 41.25 -11.88 -17.07
N PHE A 516 41.02 -11.67 -15.76
CA PHE A 516 41.12 -10.34 -15.17
C PHE A 516 42.57 -9.84 -15.10
N SER A 517 43.53 -10.74 -14.86
CA SER A 517 44.95 -10.38 -14.86
C SER A 517 45.40 -9.87 -16.23
N ASP A 518 44.94 -10.46 -17.33
CA ASP A 518 45.28 -10.00 -18.70
C ASP A 518 44.80 -8.57 -18.98
N VAL A 519 43.64 -8.20 -18.45
CA VAL A 519 43.06 -6.86 -18.61
C VAL A 519 43.74 -5.82 -17.74
N ILE A 520 44.03 -6.18 -16.49
CA ILE A 520 44.63 -5.28 -15.49
C ILE A 520 46.12 -5.09 -15.77
N ALA A 521 46.80 -6.16 -16.19
CA ALA A 521 48.20 -6.18 -16.58
C ALA A 521 48.44 -5.83 -18.05
N SER A 522 47.39 -5.49 -18.80
CA SER A 522 47.49 -5.23 -20.23
C SER A 522 48.49 -4.12 -20.54
N GLU A 523 49.36 -4.35 -21.51
CA GLU A 523 50.19 -3.29 -22.11
C GLU A 523 49.33 -2.25 -22.86
N ASN A 524 48.10 -2.61 -23.24
CA ASN A 524 47.16 -1.69 -23.85
C ASN A 524 46.54 -0.76 -22.80
N LEU A 525 47.04 0.48 -22.78
CA LEU A 525 46.60 1.52 -21.86
C LEU A 525 45.09 1.79 -21.92
N ALA A 526 44.46 1.71 -23.10
CA ALA A 526 43.02 1.95 -23.25
C ALA A 526 42.19 0.88 -22.53
N THR A 527 42.57 -0.39 -22.66
CA THR A 527 41.92 -1.53 -21.99
C THR A 527 42.04 -1.44 -20.47
N ARG A 528 43.23 -1.07 -19.98
CA ARG A 528 43.48 -0.92 -18.54
C ARG A 528 42.70 0.25 -17.93
N VAL A 529 42.67 1.41 -18.60
CA VAL A 529 41.88 2.58 -18.16
C VAL A 529 40.38 2.27 -18.14
N GLN A 530 39.89 1.57 -19.17
CA GLN A 530 38.50 1.12 -19.23
C GLN A 530 38.14 0.22 -18.04
N ALA A 531 39.00 -0.75 -17.70
CA ALA A 531 38.74 -1.67 -16.60
C ALA A 531 38.72 -0.97 -15.24
N ILE A 532 39.66 -0.06 -14.99
CA ILE A 532 39.68 0.78 -13.78
C ILE A 532 38.38 1.57 -13.66
N HIS A 533 37.98 2.22 -14.75
CA HIS A 533 36.72 2.96 -14.80
C HIS A 533 35.54 2.04 -14.49
N PHE A 534 35.38 0.94 -15.23
CA PHE A 534 34.25 0.04 -15.10
C PHE A 534 34.11 -0.54 -13.69
N LEU A 535 35.19 -1.07 -13.11
CA LEU A 535 35.17 -1.66 -11.77
C LEU A 535 34.83 -0.61 -10.71
N SER A 536 35.34 0.61 -10.84
CA SER A 536 34.96 1.68 -9.93
C SER A 536 33.45 1.98 -9.99
N GLN A 537 32.81 1.93 -11.17
CA GLN A 537 31.38 2.21 -11.33
C GLN A 537 30.46 1.09 -10.81
N LEU A 538 30.99 -0.09 -10.46
CA LEU A 538 30.20 -1.18 -9.87
C LEU A 538 29.87 -0.94 -8.39
N VAL A 539 30.60 -0.05 -7.72
CA VAL A 539 30.39 0.30 -6.30
C VAL A 539 28.93 0.69 -6.04
N GLY A 540 28.32 1.43 -6.96
CA GLY A 540 26.93 1.87 -6.84
C GLY A 540 25.94 0.71 -6.89
N SER A 541 26.10 -0.22 -7.83
CA SER A 541 25.24 -1.41 -7.94
C SER A 541 25.39 -2.31 -6.73
N ILE A 542 26.63 -2.53 -6.26
CA ILE A 542 26.92 -3.34 -5.06
C ILE A 542 26.22 -2.76 -3.84
N LEU A 543 26.36 -1.45 -3.61
CA LEU A 543 25.71 -0.77 -2.49
C LEU A 543 24.18 -0.83 -2.61
N VAL A 544 23.63 -0.43 -3.76
CA VAL A 544 22.18 -0.39 -3.97
C VAL A 544 21.56 -1.76 -3.78
N TRP A 545 22.14 -2.82 -4.36
CA TRP A 545 21.58 -4.17 -4.24
C TRP A 545 21.71 -4.69 -2.80
N THR A 546 22.81 -4.37 -2.11
CA THR A 546 22.96 -4.70 -0.69
C THR A 546 21.90 -4.01 0.16
N VAL A 547 21.64 -2.71 -0.08
CA VAL A 547 20.58 -1.98 0.63
C VAL A 547 19.21 -2.56 0.33
N GLU A 548 18.86 -2.74 -0.96
CA GLU A 548 17.56 -3.28 -1.36
C GLU A 548 17.32 -4.69 -0.83
N GLY A 549 18.37 -5.52 -0.73
CA GLY A 549 18.28 -6.85 -0.12
C GLY A 549 18.08 -6.85 1.39
N ASN A 550 18.34 -5.73 2.07
CA ASN A 550 18.08 -5.56 3.50
C ASN A 550 16.83 -4.72 3.79
N ARG A 551 16.07 -4.30 2.77
CA ARG A 551 14.79 -3.60 2.99
C ARG A 551 13.72 -4.56 3.46
N GLU A 552 12.86 -4.07 4.34
CA GLU A 552 11.69 -4.83 4.79
C GLU A 552 10.83 -5.29 3.60
N ALA A 553 10.70 -4.52 2.52
CA ALA A 553 9.97 -4.88 1.29
C ALA A 553 10.40 -6.24 0.71
N ASN A 554 11.69 -6.57 0.79
CA ASN A 554 12.29 -7.68 0.05
C ASN A 554 12.57 -8.91 0.91
N ARG A 555 12.31 -8.85 2.21
CA ARG A 555 12.70 -9.84 3.22
C ARG A 555 12.27 -11.28 2.91
N THR A 556 11.19 -11.49 2.17
CA THR A 556 10.63 -12.82 1.87
C THR A 556 10.78 -13.25 0.41
N ASN A 557 11.44 -12.44 -0.42
CA ASN A 557 11.64 -12.73 -1.85
C ASN A 557 13.13 -12.82 -2.21
N ILE A 558 13.43 -13.21 -3.46
CA ILE A 558 14.82 -13.46 -3.91
C ILE A 558 15.73 -12.23 -3.82
N LEU A 559 15.18 -11.01 -3.86
CA LEU A 559 15.96 -9.77 -3.74
C LEU A 559 16.64 -9.65 -2.36
N SER A 560 16.16 -10.37 -1.34
CA SER A 560 16.84 -10.49 -0.02
C SER A 560 18.19 -11.20 -0.07
N LEU A 561 18.59 -11.77 -1.21
CA LEU A 561 19.84 -12.48 -1.40
C LEU A 561 20.83 -11.68 -2.27
N PRO A 562 21.31 -10.50 -1.86
CA PRO A 562 22.20 -9.68 -2.69
C PRO A 562 23.52 -10.39 -3.00
N ALA A 563 24.05 -11.20 -2.08
CA ALA A 563 25.27 -11.99 -2.32
C ALA A 563 25.11 -12.98 -3.50
N LEU A 564 23.90 -13.52 -3.72
CA LEU A 564 23.62 -14.38 -4.87
C LEU A 564 23.78 -13.61 -6.18
N PHE A 565 23.14 -12.45 -6.30
CA PHE A 565 23.22 -11.62 -7.50
C PHE A 565 24.65 -11.11 -7.77
N LEU A 566 25.37 -10.71 -6.72
CA LEU A 566 26.76 -10.26 -6.84
C LEU A 566 27.72 -11.40 -7.21
N THR A 567 27.43 -12.63 -6.76
CA THR A 567 28.15 -13.83 -7.23
C THR A 567 27.85 -14.12 -8.70
N LEU A 568 26.58 -14.00 -9.11
CA LEU A 568 26.19 -14.22 -10.50
C LEU A 568 26.82 -13.19 -11.46
N ILE A 569 26.99 -11.94 -11.03
CA ILE A 569 27.72 -10.92 -11.82
C ILE A 569 29.15 -11.40 -12.08
N GLN A 570 29.85 -11.91 -11.07
CA GLN A 570 31.22 -12.41 -11.27
C GLN A 570 31.27 -13.57 -12.27
N LEU A 571 30.24 -14.42 -12.31
CA LEU A 571 30.21 -15.60 -13.17
C LEU A 571 29.76 -15.32 -14.61
N ARG A 572 28.93 -14.29 -14.82
CA ARG A 572 28.21 -14.08 -16.09
C ARG A 572 28.35 -12.66 -16.66
N GLY A 573 28.97 -11.73 -15.94
CA GLY A 573 28.94 -10.30 -16.29
C GLY A 573 27.66 -9.62 -15.81
N ILE A 574 27.75 -8.34 -15.50
CA ILE A 574 26.64 -7.55 -14.98
C ILE A 574 25.58 -7.26 -16.04
N CYS A 575 25.92 -7.19 -17.33
CA CYS A 575 24.96 -6.95 -18.40
C CYS A 575 23.90 -8.05 -18.51
N HIS A 576 24.22 -9.26 -18.08
CA HIS A 576 23.26 -10.35 -17.96
C HIS A 576 22.40 -10.19 -16.73
N ILE A 577 23.00 -9.91 -15.57
CA ILE A 577 22.31 -9.98 -14.28
C ILE A 577 21.51 -8.71 -13.97
N ALA A 578 22.01 -7.52 -14.30
CA ALA A 578 21.34 -6.25 -14.06
C ALA A 578 19.92 -6.16 -14.62
N PRO A 579 19.64 -6.52 -15.89
CA PRO A 579 18.28 -6.48 -16.41
C PRO A 579 17.34 -7.49 -15.72
N TYR A 580 17.80 -8.68 -15.34
CA TYR A 580 16.99 -9.61 -14.53
C TYR A 580 16.69 -9.04 -13.14
N TRP A 581 17.71 -8.50 -12.47
CA TRP A 581 17.53 -7.89 -11.16
C TRP A 581 16.57 -6.70 -11.24
N ALA A 582 16.67 -5.85 -12.27
CA ALA A 582 15.79 -4.71 -12.48
C ALA A 582 14.34 -5.13 -12.73
N LEU A 583 14.10 -6.19 -13.50
CA LEU A 583 12.78 -6.79 -13.68
C LEU A 583 12.21 -7.32 -12.36
N LEU A 584 13.01 -8.10 -11.62
CA LEU A 584 12.60 -8.62 -10.30
C LEU A 584 12.30 -7.50 -9.32
N HIS A 585 13.15 -6.47 -9.25
CA HIS A 585 12.96 -5.28 -8.42
C HIS A 585 11.66 -4.56 -8.77
N SER A 586 11.40 -4.34 -10.06
CA SER A 586 10.17 -3.68 -10.53
C SER A 586 8.89 -4.43 -10.19
N ALA A 587 8.96 -5.77 -10.09
CA ALA A 587 7.81 -6.64 -9.91
C ALA A 587 7.56 -7.01 -8.45
N LEU A 588 8.62 -7.12 -7.64
CA LEU A 588 8.56 -7.68 -6.29
C LEU A 588 8.78 -6.65 -5.17
N SER A 589 9.45 -5.53 -5.44
CA SER A 589 9.76 -4.52 -4.41
C SER A 589 8.65 -3.48 -4.30
N ASP A 590 8.12 -3.30 -3.09
CA ASP A 590 7.13 -2.27 -2.77
C ASP A 590 7.81 -0.89 -2.54
N THR A 591 7.14 0.18 -2.95
CA THR A 591 7.60 1.58 -2.84
C THR A 591 7.08 2.28 -1.58
N GLY A 592 6.14 1.68 -0.85
CA GLY A 592 5.56 2.23 0.37
C GLY A 592 6.60 2.54 1.44
N VAL A 593 6.43 3.69 2.11
CA VAL A 593 7.39 4.26 3.06
C VAL A 593 7.90 3.23 4.08
N HIS A 594 6.99 2.55 4.77
CA HIS A 594 7.33 1.60 5.83
C HIS A 594 7.96 0.28 5.34
N TYR A 595 7.85 -0.03 4.05
CA TYR A 595 8.55 -1.17 3.47
C TYR A 595 9.99 -0.85 3.09
N ARG A 596 10.35 0.42 3.04
CA ARG A 596 11.68 0.85 2.65
C ARG A 596 12.67 0.81 3.82
N PHE A 597 12.19 0.72 5.07
CA PHE A 597 13.05 0.73 6.25
C PHE A 597 14.17 -0.31 6.20
N VAL A 598 15.38 0.10 6.59
CA VAL A 598 16.57 -0.73 6.81
C VAL A 598 17.05 -0.53 8.24
N LYS A 599 17.31 -1.61 8.97
CA LYS A 599 17.74 -1.51 10.37
C LYS A 599 19.01 -0.65 10.52
N PRO A 600 19.07 0.29 11.49
CA PRO A 600 20.22 1.18 11.68
C PRO A 600 21.57 0.45 11.81
N ASP A 601 21.60 -0.72 12.47
CA ASP A 601 22.84 -1.52 12.61
C ASP A 601 23.37 -2.00 11.25
N ILE A 602 22.49 -2.26 10.28
CA ILE A 602 22.84 -2.62 8.90
C ILE A 602 23.35 -1.37 8.18
N VAL A 603 22.64 -0.25 8.29
CA VAL A 603 23.01 1.03 7.66
C VAL A 603 24.42 1.46 8.08
N ASN A 604 24.72 1.40 9.38
CA ASN A 604 26.03 1.74 9.93
C ASN A 604 27.15 0.78 9.49
N SER A 605 26.80 -0.40 8.99
CA SER A 605 27.75 -1.39 8.49
C SER A 605 28.06 -1.25 6.99
N LEU A 606 27.24 -0.51 6.23
CA LEU A 606 27.35 -0.43 4.77
C LEU A 606 28.68 0.15 4.30
N VAL A 607 29.10 1.30 4.85
CA VAL A 607 30.34 1.95 4.43
C VAL A 607 31.57 1.09 4.77
N PRO A 608 31.77 0.64 6.02
CA PRO A 608 32.90 -0.26 6.34
C PRO A 608 32.91 -1.54 5.49
N ALA A 609 31.76 -2.16 5.27
CA ALA A 609 31.65 -3.37 4.47
C ALA A 609 31.97 -3.13 2.99
N LEU A 610 31.52 -2.01 2.42
CA LEU A 610 31.83 -1.63 1.04
C LEU A 610 33.31 -1.29 0.87
N THR A 611 33.90 -0.58 1.84
CA THR A 611 35.32 -0.22 1.83
C THR A 611 36.21 -1.45 1.90
N LEU A 612 36.00 -2.31 2.90
CA LEU A 612 36.85 -3.49 3.13
C LEU A 612 36.53 -4.64 2.17
N GLY A 613 35.26 -4.82 1.85
CA GLY A 613 34.79 -5.93 1.01
C GLY A 613 35.06 -5.73 -0.47
N TYR A 614 35.09 -4.47 -0.96
CA TYR A 614 35.23 -4.20 -2.39
C TYR A 614 36.29 -3.15 -2.74
N LEU A 615 36.28 -1.97 -2.11
CA LEU A 615 37.17 -0.88 -2.54
C LEU A 615 38.63 -1.18 -2.29
N VAL A 616 39.00 -1.63 -1.08
CA VAL A 616 40.39 -1.97 -0.74
C VAL A 616 40.93 -3.09 -1.63
N PRO A 617 40.25 -4.25 -1.79
CA PRO A 617 40.68 -5.26 -2.75
C PRO A 617 40.81 -4.73 -4.18
N SER A 618 39.89 -3.88 -4.63
CA SER A 618 39.92 -3.31 -5.99
C SER A 618 41.13 -2.39 -6.20
N VAL A 619 41.47 -1.57 -5.20
CA VAL A 619 42.66 -0.70 -5.25
C VAL A 619 43.94 -1.53 -5.23
N LEU A 620 44.04 -2.52 -4.33
CA LEU A 620 45.22 -3.37 -4.21
C LEU A 620 45.50 -4.16 -5.50
N MET A 621 44.44 -4.60 -6.18
CA MET A 621 44.53 -5.25 -7.49
C MET A 621 45.09 -4.32 -8.58
N MET A 622 44.97 -2.99 -8.42
CA MET A 622 45.41 -1.99 -9.41
C MET A 622 46.78 -1.36 -9.11
N ILE A 623 47.35 -1.58 -7.92
CA ILE A 623 48.65 -1.00 -7.55
C ILE A 623 49.78 -1.80 -8.25
N PRO A 624 50.66 -1.14 -9.02
CA PRO A 624 51.74 -1.81 -9.72
C PRO A 624 52.75 -2.39 -8.71
N SER A 625 53.03 -3.69 -8.85
CA SER A 625 54.06 -4.39 -8.10
C SER A 625 54.79 -5.38 -9.01
N ASN A 626 54.52 -6.68 -8.91
CA ASN A 626 55.03 -7.71 -9.82
C ASN A 626 53.87 -8.63 -10.25
N VAL A 627 54.08 -9.41 -11.31
CA VAL A 627 53.04 -10.27 -11.90
C VAL A 627 52.47 -11.27 -10.88
N VAL A 628 53.29 -11.78 -9.95
CA VAL A 628 52.83 -12.72 -8.91
C VAL A 628 51.85 -12.04 -7.96
N ALA A 629 52.21 -10.87 -7.45
CA ALA A 629 51.38 -10.09 -6.54
C ALA A 629 50.07 -9.63 -7.21
N TRP A 630 50.11 -9.28 -8.50
CA TRP A 630 48.90 -8.97 -9.26
C TRP A 630 47.96 -10.15 -9.39
N GLN A 631 48.48 -11.35 -9.68
CA GLN A 631 47.63 -12.53 -9.74
C GLN A 631 47.10 -12.91 -8.35
N ASP A 632 47.91 -12.78 -7.28
CA ASP A 632 47.47 -12.99 -5.88
C ASP A 632 46.29 -12.06 -5.53
N TRP A 633 46.42 -10.75 -5.78
CA TRP A 633 45.37 -9.78 -5.50
C TRP A 633 44.14 -9.96 -6.39
N THR A 634 44.32 -10.32 -7.66
CA THR A 634 43.21 -10.60 -8.58
C THR A 634 42.43 -11.84 -8.16
N ALA A 635 43.11 -12.89 -7.68
CA ALA A 635 42.49 -14.10 -7.16
C ALA A 635 41.67 -13.80 -5.89
N LEU A 636 42.21 -13.00 -4.97
CA LEU A 636 41.47 -12.55 -3.79
C LEU A 636 40.27 -11.68 -4.16
N TRP A 637 40.44 -10.78 -5.13
CA TRP A 637 39.39 -9.87 -5.60
C TRP A 637 38.20 -10.60 -6.23
N GLN A 638 38.35 -11.83 -6.75
CA GLN A 638 37.22 -12.57 -7.32
C GLN A 638 36.06 -12.76 -6.34
N PHE A 639 36.34 -12.74 -5.04
CA PHE A 639 35.33 -12.86 -3.98
C PHE A 639 34.77 -11.51 -3.52
N ALA A 640 35.38 -10.39 -3.92
CA ALA A 640 35.11 -9.07 -3.36
C ALA A 640 33.64 -8.61 -3.49
N PRO A 641 32.95 -8.71 -4.65
CA PRO A 641 31.56 -8.25 -4.74
C PRO A 641 30.59 -8.92 -3.75
N PRO A 642 30.47 -10.27 -3.67
CA PRO A 642 29.59 -10.90 -2.69
C PRO A 642 30.09 -10.74 -1.23
N MET A 643 31.35 -10.38 -1.00
CA MET A 643 31.84 -10.11 0.36
C MET A 643 31.19 -8.87 1.00
N VAL A 644 30.74 -7.88 0.23
CA VAL A 644 30.11 -6.67 0.79
C VAL A 644 28.82 -7.00 1.57
N PRO A 645 27.82 -7.69 1.02
CA PRO A 645 26.65 -8.07 1.82
C PRO A 645 26.99 -9.03 2.97
N ILE A 646 27.97 -9.94 2.81
CA ILE A 646 28.42 -10.83 3.88
C ILE A 646 29.01 -10.02 5.06
N LEU A 647 29.95 -9.12 4.77
CA LEU A 647 30.54 -8.24 5.78
C LEU A 647 29.51 -7.31 6.40
N THR A 648 28.54 -6.83 5.63
CA THR A 648 27.42 -6.03 6.16
C THR A 648 26.66 -6.83 7.22
N THR A 649 26.35 -8.10 6.96
CA THR A 649 25.72 -8.99 7.94
C THR A 649 26.61 -9.20 9.16
N VAL A 650 27.91 -9.50 8.97
CA VAL A 650 28.86 -9.73 10.07
C VAL A 650 29.03 -8.50 10.95
N PHE A 651 29.31 -7.33 10.37
CA PHE A 651 29.48 -6.08 11.10
C PHE A 651 28.19 -5.68 11.83
N SER A 652 27.02 -5.83 11.20
CA SER A 652 25.76 -5.51 11.87
C SER A 652 25.48 -6.45 13.06
N ALA A 653 25.85 -7.73 12.95
CA ALA A 653 25.76 -8.67 14.06
C ALA A 653 26.74 -8.32 15.18
N GLY A 654 27.96 -7.92 14.84
CA GLY A 654 28.95 -7.41 15.79
C GLY A 654 28.47 -6.16 16.54
N LEU A 655 27.87 -5.20 15.84
CA LEU A 655 27.28 -3.99 16.44
C LEU A 655 26.14 -4.33 17.40
N ARG A 656 25.23 -5.24 17.01
CA ARG A 656 24.14 -5.70 17.90
C ARG A 656 24.66 -6.42 19.14
N TRP A 657 25.66 -7.29 18.97
CA TRP A 657 26.30 -7.98 20.08
C TRP A 657 26.96 -6.99 21.02
N TRP A 658 27.74 -6.03 20.49
CA TRP A 658 28.37 -4.98 21.28
C TRP A 658 27.35 -4.17 22.07
N ARG A 659 26.26 -3.73 21.43
CA ARG A 659 25.20 -2.93 22.07
C ARG A 659 24.51 -3.66 23.23
N ASN A 660 24.53 -5.00 23.21
CA ASN A 660 23.87 -5.86 24.18
C ASN A 660 24.83 -6.47 25.21
N LEU A 661 26.15 -6.28 25.08
CA LEU A 661 27.13 -6.72 26.09
C LEU A 661 26.80 -6.11 27.46
N GLY A 662 26.76 -6.97 28.49
CA GLY A 662 26.52 -6.58 29.88
C GLY A 662 25.08 -6.18 30.22
N LYS A 663 24.13 -6.21 29.27
CA LYS A 663 22.73 -5.86 29.53
C LYS A 663 21.91 -7.10 29.94
N HIS A 664 21.64 -7.24 31.24
CA HIS A 664 20.61 -8.16 31.72
C HIS A 664 19.24 -7.49 31.60
N LYS A 665 18.42 -7.95 30.64
CA LYS A 665 17.06 -7.44 30.44
C LYS A 665 16.02 -8.31 31.12
N THR A 666 15.07 -7.68 31.80
CA THR A 666 13.88 -8.33 32.35
C THR A 666 12.97 -8.86 31.23
N LYS A 667 11.97 -9.67 31.58
CA LYS A 667 11.00 -10.20 30.60
C LYS A 667 10.15 -9.09 29.98
N GLU A 668 9.80 -8.06 30.74
CA GLU A 668 9.02 -6.92 30.27
C GLU A 668 9.84 -6.04 29.33
N GLU A 669 11.09 -5.75 29.66
CA GLU A 669 12.00 -5.01 28.79
C GLU A 669 12.20 -5.71 27.44
N LYS A 670 12.31 -7.06 27.43
CA LYS A 670 12.38 -7.83 26.18
C LYS A 670 11.09 -7.75 25.35
N LYS A 671 9.92 -7.74 26.01
CA LYS A 671 8.63 -7.62 25.32
C LYS A 671 8.48 -6.23 24.69
N GLN A 672 8.87 -5.19 25.42
CA GLN A 672 8.85 -3.81 24.97
C GLN A 672 9.83 -3.58 23.82
N GLU A 673 11.08 -4.05 23.94
CA GLU A 673 12.07 -3.98 22.85
C GLU A 673 11.59 -4.70 21.59
N ALA A 674 10.95 -5.88 21.73
CA ALA A 674 10.40 -6.60 20.58
C ALA A 674 9.25 -5.83 19.90
N LYS A 675 8.44 -5.09 20.67
CA LYS A 675 7.40 -4.20 20.13
C LYS A 675 8.01 -3.02 19.40
N GLU A 676 8.99 -2.36 20.01
CA GLU A 676 9.74 -1.26 19.38
C GLU A 676 10.41 -1.71 18.09
N GLU A 677 11.02 -2.89 18.06
CA GLU A 677 11.63 -3.45 16.85
C GLU A 677 10.58 -3.72 15.75
N ARG A 678 9.39 -4.22 16.09
CA ARG A 678 8.29 -4.42 15.12
C ARG A 678 7.78 -3.09 14.55
N LEU A 679 7.69 -2.06 15.38
CA LEU A 679 7.15 -0.76 15.01
C LEU A 679 8.21 0.20 14.42
N ALA A 680 9.50 -0.12 14.54
CA ALA A 680 10.60 0.68 13.99
C ALA A 680 10.50 0.88 12.47
N ILE A 681 9.79 0.00 11.76
CA ILE A 681 9.52 0.11 10.32
C ILE A 681 8.76 1.39 9.92
N TYR A 682 8.18 2.11 10.89
CA TYR A 682 7.50 3.39 10.68
C TYR A 682 8.37 4.62 10.99
N SER A 683 9.63 4.42 11.37
CA SER A 683 10.58 5.51 11.58
C SER A 683 11.30 5.90 10.28
N ASP A 684 11.91 7.09 10.28
CA ASP A 684 12.83 7.57 9.24
C ASP A 684 14.29 7.58 9.71
N ASP A 685 14.61 6.83 10.78
CA ASP A 685 15.91 6.81 11.45
C ASP A 685 17.04 6.28 10.53
N ASP A 686 16.69 5.49 9.52
CA ASP A 686 17.63 4.90 8.56
C ASP A 686 18.03 5.87 7.44
N VAL A 687 17.17 6.85 7.12
CA VAL A 687 17.30 7.73 5.95
C VAL A 687 18.61 8.51 5.97
N ALA A 688 18.99 9.09 7.12
CA ALA A 688 20.22 9.87 7.23
C ALA A 688 21.47 9.02 6.98
N GLY A 689 21.53 7.82 7.58
CA GLY A 689 22.64 6.90 7.39
C GLY A 689 22.70 6.34 5.97
N LEU A 690 21.55 6.03 5.36
CA LEU A 690 21.47 5.58 3.96
C LEU A 690 21.98 6.67 3.01
N LYS A 691 21.56 7.92 3.20
CA LYS A 691 22.05 9.06 2.41
C LYS A 691 23.56 9.23 2.56
N SER A 692 24.11 9.08 3.77
CA SER A 692 25.55 9.11 3.99
C SER A 692 26.28 8.01 3.22
N ALA A 693 25.76 6.78 3.25
CA ALA A 693 26.33 5.66 2.50
C ALA A 693 26.27 5.89 0.98
N TYR A 694 25.16 6.41 0.47
CA TYR A 694 25.03 6.78 -0.95
C TYR A 694 25.98 7.90 -1.34
N SER A 695 26.09 8.97 -0.54
CA SER A 695 27.02 10.07 -0.78
C SER A 695 28.47 9.60 -0.82
N TYR A 696 28.87 8.71 0.09
CA TYR A 696 30.19 8.07 0.07
C TYR A 696 30.45 7.35 -1.26
N ALA A 697 29.52 6.48 -1.68
CA ALA A 697 29.65 5.75 -2.93
C ALA A 697 29.60 6.68 -4.16
N THR A 698 28.78 7.73 -4.15
CA THR A 698 28.73 8.76 -5.19
C THR A 698 30.07 9.45 -5.34
N LEU A 699 30.68 9.91 -4.23
CA LEU A 699 31.96 10.61 -4.25
C LEU A 699 33.07 9.74 -4.85
N VAL A 700 33.21 8.50 -4.37
CA VAL A 700 34.23 7.56 -4.87
C VAL A 700 34.10 7.35 -6.38
N GLN A 701 32.88 7.13 -6.87
CA GLN A 701 32.62 6.83 -8.28
C GLN A 701 32.73 8.07 -9.17
N ALA A 702 32.27 9.23 -8.70
CA ALA A 702 32.36 10.48 -9.42
C ALA A 702 33.81 10.93 -9.56
N THR A 703 34.61 10.83 -8.50
CA THR A 703 36.05 11.09 -8.56
C THR A 703 36.72 10.16 -9.56
N SER A 704 36.45 8.85 -9.51
CA SER A 704 37.00 7.90 -10.48
C SER A 704 36.61 8.25 -11.92
N HIS A 705 35.33 8.59 -12.16
CA HIS A 705 34.84 8.98 -13.49
C HIS A 705 35.53 10.24 -14.01
N ILE A 706 35.54 11.32 -13.23
CA ILE A 706 36.13 12.60 -13.61
C ILE A 706 37.63 12.47 -13.85
N VAL A 707 38.35 11.76 -12.98
CA VAL A 707 39.79 11.50 -13.16
C VAL A 707 40.03 10.68 -14.42
N THR A 708 39.20 9.67 -14.69
CA THR A 708 39.28 8.89 -15.94
C THR A 708 39.06 9.80 -17.16
N MET A 709 38.02 10.65 -17.16
CA MET A 709 37.74 11.55 -18.27
C MET A 709 38.89 12.55 -18.50
N ALA A 710 39.42 13.14 -17.43
CA ALA A 710 40.55 14.05 -17.49
C ALA A 710 41.80 13.35 -18.03
N TYR A 711 42.08 12.12 -17.55
CA TYR A 711 43.19 11.32 -18.04
C TYR A 711 43.07 11.01 -19.54
N ILE A 712 41.88 10.64 -20.02
CA ILE A 712 41.63 10.39 -21.45
C ILE A 712 41.84 11.67 -22.27
N TYR A 713 41.39 12.82 -21.75
CA TYR A 713 41.52 14.10 -22.44
C TYR A 713 42.98 14.56 -22.56
N THR A 714 43.81 14.29 -21.55
CA THR A 714 45.22 14.73 -21.55
C THR A 714 46.19 13.77 -22.22
N HIS A 715 45.79 12.53 -22.52
CA HIS A 715 46.68 11.51 -23.12
C HIS A 715 46.49 11.42 -24.64
N PRO A 716 47.54 11.65 -25.45
CA PRO A 716 47.42 11.79 -26.91
C PRO A 716 46.94 10.51 -27.63
N ASP A 717 47.22 9.33 -27.05
CA ASP A 717 46.87 8.04 -27.66
C ASP A 717 45.47 7.53 -27.30
N LEU A 718 44.82 8.15 -26.31
CA LEU A 718 43.51 7.76 -25.80
C LEU A 718 42.39 8.60 -26.42
N SER A 719 41.21 8.00 -26.55
CA SER A 719 39.99 8.73 -26.91
C SER A 719 38.78 8.04 -26.32
N LEU A 720 37.70 8.80 -26.10
CA LEU A 720 36.43 8.24 -25.63
C LEU A 720 35.93 7.13 -26.56
N GLY A 721 36.11 7.31 -27.88
CA GLY A 721 35.74 6.31 -28.87
C GLY A 721 36.51 5.00 -28.72
N LYS A 722 37.82 5.06 -28.46
CA LYS A 722 38.66 3.87 -28.25
C LYS A 722 38.34 3.14 -26.95
N ILE A 723 37.91 3.84 -25.91
CA ILE A 723 37.71 3.27 -24.57
C ILE A 723 36.26 2.81 -24.36
N PHE A 724 35.29 3.63 -24.76
CA PHE A 724 33.87 3.38 -24.49
C PHE A 724 33.07 2.95 -25.71
N CYS A 725 33.54 3.23 -26.94
CA CYS A 725 32.82 2.92 -28.17
C CYS A 725 33.56 1.87 -29.02
N GLY A 726 33.18 1.77 -30.30
CA GLY A 726 33.85 0.90 -31.29
C GLY A 726 33.52 -0.57 -31.11
N LEU A 727 32.27 -0.89 -30.76
CA LEU A 727 31.81 -2.27 -30.63
C LEU A 727 31.57 -2.89 -32.02
N PRO A 728 32.07 -4.11 -32.30
CA PRO A 728 31.74 -4.86 -33.51
C PRO A 728 30.26 -5.25 -33.50
N ASN A 729 29.66 -5.58 -34.64
CA ASN A 729 28.26 -5.99 -34.70
C ASN A 729 27.99 -7.25 -33.82
N PRO A 730 27.08 -7.20 -32.83
CA PRO A 730 26.84 -8.35 -31.94
C PRO A 730 26.20 -9.55 -32.65
N PHE A 731 25.70 -9.37 -33.87
CA PHE A 731 25.08 -10.44 -34.66
C PHE A 731 26.07 -11.22 -35.53
N GLU A 732 27.24 -10.66 -35.83
CA GLU A 732 28.26 -11.33 -36.65
C GLU A 732 28.87 -12.55 -35.94
N LYS A 733 29.28 -13.58 -36.70
CA LYS A 733 29.81 -14.83 -36.15
C LYS A 733 31.25 -14.69 -35.62
N ASN A 734 32.10 -13.91 -36.30
CA ASN A 734 33.50 -13.70 -35.94
C ASN A 734 33.81 -12.20 -35.94
N TRP A 735 34.39 -11.70 -34.84
CA TRP A 735 34.77 -10.28 -34.71
C TRP A 735 36.19 -9.98 -35.20
N ASN A 736 36.88 -10.95 -35.83
CA ASN A 736 38.23 -10.82 -36.39
C ASN A 736 39.22 -10.11 -35.43
N SER A 737 39.22 -10.50 -34.16
CA SER A 737 40.07 -9.87 -33.14
C SER A 737 41.54 -10.26 -33.33
N PRO A 738 42.47 -9.28 -33.35
CA PRO A 738 43.88 -9.53 -33.69
C PRO A 738 44.65 -10.32 -32.61
N ASN A 739 44.22 -10.23 -31.35
CA ASN A 739 44.77 -10.98 -30.23
C ASN A 739 43.73 -11.15 -29.10
N ARG A 740 44.02 -12.05 -28.15
CA ARG A 740 43.11 -12.41 -27.05
C ARG A 740 42.80 -11.24 -26.11
N ALA A 741 43.80 -10.42 -25.79
CA ALA A 741 43.61 -9.23 -24.94
C ALA A 741 42.58 -8.25 -25.55
N THR A 742 42.54 -8.14 -26.88
CA THR A 742 41.53 -7.34 -27.58
C THR A 742 40.13 -7.94 -27.47
N GLU A 743 40.01 -9.27 -27.54
CA GLU A 743 38.73 -9.98 -27.41
C GLU A 743 38.16 -9.86 -25.98
N VAL A 744 39.02 -9.99 -24.96
CA VAL A 744 38.64 -9.78 -23.56
C VAL A 744 38.29 -8.30 -23.30
N GLY A 745 39.03 -7.35 -23.86
CA GLY A 745 38.68 -5.93 -23.79
C GLY A 745 37.32 -5.62 -24.41
N LEU A 746 36.99 -6.21 -25.56
CA LEU A 746 35.67 -6.10 -26.20
C LEU A 746 34.55 -6.67 -25.32
N PHE A 747 34.79 -7.79 -24.64
CA PHE A 747 33.85 -8.36 -23.68
C PHE A 747 33.52 -7.36 -22.56
N PHE A 748 34.53 -6.77 -21.91
CA PHE A 748 34.31 -5.77 -20.86
C PHE A 748 33.61 -4.50 -21.36
N LYS A 749 33.84 -4.10 -22.62
CA LYS A 749 33.11 -2.97 -23.23
C LYS A 749 31.63 -3.26 -23.37
N TYR A 750 31.30 -4.46 -23.86
CA TYR A 750 29.92 -4.91 -23.96
C TYR A 750 29.25 -5.02 -22.58
N ASP A 751 29.94 -5.62 -21.60
CA ASP A 751 29.43 -5.76 -20.24
C ASP A 751 29.09 -4.39 -19.64
N MET A 752 30.02 -3.46 -19.76
CA MET A 752 29.91 -2.10 -19.28
C MET A 752 28.75 -1.35 -19.96
N LEU A 753 28.72 -1.27 -21.29
CA LEU A 753 27.71 -0.46 -22.01
C LEU A 753 26.29 -0.99 -21.81
N LEU A 754 26.09 -2.31 -21.93
CA LEU A 754 24.77 -2.92 -21.78
C LEU A 754 24.29 -2.83 -20.32
N SER A 755 25.16 -3.03 -19.34
CA SER A 755 24.78 -2.87 -17.93
C SER A 755 24.48 -1.43 -17.55
N MET A 756 25.27 -0.46 -18.02
CA MET A 756 24.99 0.97 -17.82
C MET A 756 23.65 1.37 -18.44
N GLY A 757 23.35 0.90 -19.66
CA GLY A 757 22.05 1.08 -20.30
C GLY A 757 20.89 0.48 -19.48
N ALA A 758 21.07 -0.75 -18.99
CA ALA A 758 20.07 -1.42 -18.15
C ALA A 758 19.80 -0.66 -16.85
N LEU A 759 20.86 -0.22 -16.16
CA LEU A 759 20.77 0.51 -14.90
C LEU A 759 20.18 1.91 -15.09
N ALA A 760 20.51 2.61 -16.18
CA ALA A 760 19.89 3.90 -16.52
C ALA A 760 18.39 3.73 -16.80
N ALA A 761 18.00 2.72 -17.58
CA ALA A 761 16.60 2.41 -17.83
C ALA A 761 15.85 2.03 -16.55
N HIS A 762 16.47 1.27 -15.65
CA HIS A 762 15.90 0.95 -14.33
C HIS A 762 15.72 2.21 -13.48
N GLY A 763 16.72 3.11 -13.47
CA GLY A 763 16.63 4.40 -12.78
C GLY A 763 15.47 5.26 -13.29
N LEU A 764 15.32 5.38 -14.62
CA LEU A 764 14.21 6.12 -15.24
C LEU A 764 12.85 5.49 -14.91
N TYR A 765 12.75 4.17 -14.99
CA TYR A 765 11.52 3.46 -14.62
C TYR A 765 11.17 3.68 -13.15
N SER A 766 12.17 3.69 -12.27
CA SER A 766 11.98 3.97 -10.85
C SER A 766 11.53 5.39 -10.53
N ILE A 767 12.01 6.39 -11.26
CA ILE A 767 11.49 7.77 -11.17
C ILE A 767 10.03 7.77 -11.61
N TRP A 768 9.72 7.08 -12.69
CA TRP A 768 8.36 6.95 -13.19
C TRP A 768 7.45 6.22 -12.19
N GLN A 769 7.91 5.20 -11.47
CA GLN A 769 7.15 4.53 -10.41
C GLN A 769 6.77 5.53 -9.29
N LEU A 770 7.72 6.34 -8.81
CA LEU A 770 7.41 7.37 -7.80
C LEU A 770 6.37 8.37 -8.31
N ARG A 771 6.44 8.76 -9.59
CA ARG A 771 5.43 9.64 -10.18
C ARG A 771 4.08 8.94 -10.33
N ARG A 772 4.08 7.67 -10.77
CA ARG A 772 2.88 6.83 -10.91
C ARG A 772 2.14 6.74 -9.58
N ASP A 773 2.87 6.53 -8.49
CA ASP A 773 2.31 6.39 -7.15
C ASP A 773 1.89 7.75 -6.54
N GLY A 774 2.20 8.86 -7.21
CA GLY A 774 1.85 10.21 -6.77
C GLY A 774 2.84 10.83 -5.78
N TYR A 775 3.96 10.17 -5.50
CA TYR A 775 4.94 10.54 -4.48
C TYR A 775 5.76 11.76 -4.86
N VAL A 776 5.86 12.06 -6.15
CA VAL A 776 6.54 13.24 -6.68
C VAL A 776 5.68 13.92 -7.74
N ARG A 777 5.86 15.23 -7.92
CA ARG A 777 5.18 15.96 -8.99
C ARG A 777 5.78 15.58 -10.34
N THR A 778 5.02 15.76 -11.42
CA THR A 778 5.51 15.49 -12.79
C THR A 778 6.78 16.28 -13.09
N GLN A 779 6.86 17.54 -12.67
CA GLN A 779 8.03 18.39 -12.90
C GLN A 779 9.28 17.86 -12.19
N ASP A 780 9.15 17.37 -10.96
CA ASP A 780 10.27 16.81 -10.20
C ASP A 780 10.74 15.49 -10.81
N ALA A 781 9.80 14.66 -11.28
CA ALA A 781 10.12 13.43 -12.01
C ALA A 781 10.87 13.72 -13.32
N VAL A 782 10.46 14.73 -14.09
CA VAL A 782 11.16 15.13 -15.32
C VAL A 782 12.57 15.65 -15.00
N LYS A 783 12.73 16.48 -13.97
CA LYS A 783 14.06 16.94 -13.52
C LYS A 783 14.96 15.78 -13.12
N ALA A 784 14.44 14.83 -12.34
CA ALA A 784 15.19 13.63 -11.94
C ALA A 784 15.57 12.78 -13.16
N ALA A 785 14.67 12.63 -14.14
CA ALA A 785 14.94 11.87 -15.36
C ALA A 785 16.06 12.52 -16.19
N LEU A 786 16.01 13.85 -16.38
CA LEU A 786 17.07 14.61 -17.03
C LEU A 786 18.39 14.49 -16.26
N ALA A 787 18.36 14.59 -14.93
CA ALA A 787 19.54 14.41 -14.09
C ALA A 787 20.15 13.02 -14.22
N VAL A 788 19.35 11.97 -14.41
CA VAL A 788 19.86 10.63 -14.74
C VAL A 788 20.55 10.62 -16.10
N VAL A 789 19.91 11.16 -17.14
CA VAL A 789 20.49 11.16 -18.50
C VAL A 789 21.82 11.92 -18.54
N PHE A 790 21.87 13.14 -18.00
CA PHE A 790 23.10 13.94 -17.98
C PHE A 790 24.12 13.43 -16.97
N GLY A 791 23.68 12.94 -15.81
CA GLY A 791 24.56 12.43 -14.76
C GLY A 791 25.43 11.28 -15.23
N ASN A 792 24.86 10.35 -16.02
CA ASN A 792 25.61 9.22 -16.58
C ASN A 792 26.84 9.67 -17.37
N ILE A 793 26.78 10.85 -17.99
CA ILE A 793 27.88 11.45 -18.77
C ILE A 793 28.81 12.26 -17.85
N VAL A 794 28.25 13.10 -16.97
CA VAL A 794 29.02 14.10 -16.22
C VAL A 794 29.74 13.51 -15.01
N ILE A 795 29.03 12.74 -14.18
CA ILE A 795 29.57 12.17 -12.93
C ILE A 795 29.78 10.65 -13.02
N GLY A 796 29.36 10.05 -14.13
CA GLY A 796 29.45 8.62 -14.35
C GLY A 796 28.21 7.85 -13.89
N PRO A 797 27.98 6.66 -14.46
CA PRO A 797 26.75 5.89 -14.26
C PRO A 797 26.56 5.37 -12.84
N GLY A 798 27.63 4.93 -12.17
CA GLY A 798 27.55 4.41 -10.80
C GLY A 798 27.29 5.51 -9.77
N ALA A 799 27.91 6.68 -9.97
CA ALA A 799 27.63 7.88 -9.16
C ALA A 799 26.20 8.38 -9.38
N THR A 800 25.71 8.34 -10.62
CA THR A 800 24.33 8.71 -10.97
C THR A 800 23.31 7.79 -10.31
N LEU A 801 23.55 6.48 -10.33
CA LEU A 801 22.69 5.48 -9.68
C LEU A 801 22.56 5.76 -8.17
N THR A 802 23.68 5.96 -7.48
CA THR A 802 23.68 6.23 -6.03
C THR A 802 23.07 7.58 -5.68
N SER A 803 23.32 8.62 -6.50
CA SER A 803 22.68 9.93 -6.36
C SER A 803 21.16 9.84 -6.53
N LEU A 804 20.70 9.06 -7.51
CA LEU A 804 19.28 8.81 -7.73
C LEU A 804 18.66 8.11 -6.51
N TRP A 805 19.28 7.06 -5.99
CA TRP A 805 18.76 6.37 -4.80
C TRP A 805 18.73 7.29 -3.56
N SER A 806 19.73 8.15 -3.37
CA SER A 806 19.71 9.17 -2.30
C SER A 806 18.56 10.18 -2.45
N TRP A 807 18.29 10.64 -3.68
CA TRP A 807 17.12 11.48 -3.97
C TRP A 807 15.81 10.75 -3.67
N ARG A 808 15.72 9.46 -4.01
CA ARG A 808 14.52 8.64 -3.73
C ARG A 808 14.24 8.50 -2.25
N GLU A 809 15.26 8.29 -1.41
CA GLU A 809 15.05 8.25 0.05
C GLU A 809 14.43 9.56 0.54
N SER A 810 14.88 10.70 0.02
CA SER A 810 14.34 12.01 0.38
C SER A 810 12.91 12.22 -0.13
N ALA A 811 12.61 11.77 -1.36
CA ALA A 811 11.28 11.86 -1.94
C ALA A 811 10.24 11.03 -1.18
N ILE A 812 10.62 9.81 -0.76
CA ILE A 812 9.71 8.89 -0.05
C ILE A 812 9.56 9.30 1.42
N SER A 813 10.67 9.58 2.13
CA SER A 813 10.61 10.00 3.54
C SER A 813 9.91 11.35 3.72
N GLY A 814 9.98 12.24 2.72
CA GLY A 814 9.23 13.50 2.72
C GLY A 814 7.71 13.36 2.69
N LEU A 815 7.18 12.15 2.47
CA LEU A 815 5.74 11.85 2.58
C LEU A 815 5.28 11.63 4.01
N ILE A 816 6.20 11.32 4.93
CA ILE A 816 5.87 11.08 6.34
C ILE A 816 5.36 12.38 6.93
N ARG A 817 4.15 12.33 7.50
CA ARG A 817 3.61 13.41 8.32
C ARG A 817 4.19 13.27 9.72
N LYS A 818 4.96 14.27 10.12
CA LYS A 818 5.57 14.37 11.45
C LYS A 818 4.66 15.08 12.43
#